data_AF-C3Y157-F1
#
_entry.id   AF-C3Y157-F1
#
_cell.length_a   1.000
_cell.length_b   1.000
_cell.length_c   1.000
_cell.angle_alpha   90.00
_cell.angle_beta   90.00
_cell.angle_gamma   90.00
#
_symmetry.space_group_name_H-M   'P 1'
#
loop_
_entity.id
_entity.type
_entity.pdbx_description
1 polymer ?
#
loop_
_entity_poly.entity_id
_entity_poly.type
_entity_poly.pdbx_seq_one_letter_code
_entity_poly.pdbx_strand_id
1 'polypeptide(L)'
;MRDKGGVLKIGLVRLNEEQVKHLHHPDLKPRKYLKISVSDSGHGIATENLKRIFDPYFTTKEVGEGSGLGLAVVRGIINAHGGAITVDSTLGQGTRFDVYLPEIHKDFSSKTKVAQVYHTGKETEKHRNVREGVLSTAACGALLLGFRVYFMGNKPPEFAPSDNPASDSDSLLARTLTFNLLPSLNMLLLLYPRLLSFDWSMDAIPLVESVWDVRNLCTLTFYLTLAVVAVHCIIEISRTPQTEHSSVKSNGVAHNSVYGNGITEHKHSPSSRKHSSNLSPTSTPKVNSRHSTETRSLHVLLLSTAILVFPFVPASNLFFYVGFVIAERVLYIPSMGFCLLVAEGTHVLYEAAGRTWKKVVVMATVMLVVLYSARTVVRNEDWHNEEALYRSGIKVNPAKAWGNLANILKTQGNIDEAEQAYRNALQHRGNMGDVHYNLGILLQEGKRYQEAIQSYQMAIQCRPRLAMAHLNLGIVLSTLGKTEEAEKVYRHAATLDDHGLKDPKAHATGVISAIYNLGRLQHDQGRYSEAIETYMEAIRRRPSHYAPQSLYNMLGESLFKNSQLAEAEEWFKKSLAAKPDHVPAHLTYAKLMAKTNRAAEAELMYQKAMELDSNSATVHQHYGQYMAETGRSEEAADMMVKAVELGSPEFETIFNAANALRQAGRHEDAEKYYKQATQLKPEVASAHMNLGAILHLNGKYVEAETSYLRALELKPDDTMTMQNLKKLRTILNKQSRR
;
A
#
# COMPACT_ATOMS: atom_id res chain seq x y z
N MET A 1 -21.60 -39.95 -42.24
CA MET A 1 -20.70 -38.85 -41.82
C MET A 1 -19.38 -39.45 -41.36
N ARG A 2 -18.24 -38.74 -41.42
CA ARG A 2 -16.93 -39.24 -40.91
C ARG A 2 -16.40 -38.28 -39.85
N ASP A 3 -15.94 -38.83 -38.73
CA ASP A 3 -15.16 -38.14 -37.70
C ASP A 3 -13.92 -39.00 -37.35
N LYS A 4 -12.96 -38.47 -36.59
CA LYS A 4 -11.64 -39.05 -36.29
C LYS A 4 -11.63 -40.47 -35.72
N GLY A 5 -12.78 -41.00 -35.30
CA GLY A 5 -12.93 -42.35 -34.78
C GLY A 5 -13.81 -43.30 -35.59
N GLY A 6 -14.40 -42.91 -36.74
CA GLY A 6 -15.17 -43.85 -37.55
C GLY A 6 -16.16 -43.31 -38.60
N VAL A 7 -16.77 -44.24 -39.36
CA VAL A 7 -17.77 -43.98 -40.41
C VAL A 7 -19.18 -44.19 -39.86
N LEU A 8 -19.98 -43.12 -39.80
CA LEU A 8 -21.39 -43.19 -39.47
C LEU A 8 -22.23 -43.51 -40.72
N LYS A 9 -22.92 -44.65 -40.74
CA LYS A 9 -23.93 -45.01 -41.74
C LYS A 9 -25.32 -44.98 -41.09
N ILE A 10 -26.25 -44.29 -41.74
CA ILE A 10 -27.66 -44.25 -41.33
C ILE A 10 -28.50 -44.87 -42.46
N GLY A 11 -29.14 -45.98 -42.16
CA GLY A 11 -30.11 -46.67 -43.01
C GLY A 11 -31.52 -46.46 -42.48
N LEU A 12 -32.49 -46.28 -43.39
CA LEU A 12 -33.90 -46.12 -43.05
C LEU A 12 -34.70 -47.18 -43.81
N VAL A 13 -35.47 -47.99 -43.09
CA VAL A 13 -36.32 -49.04 -43.68
C VAL A 13 -37.68 -49.05 -42.99
N ARG A 14 -38.76 -49.06 -43.76
CA ARG A 14 -40.11 -49.33 -43.23
C ARG A 14 -40.30 -50.83 -43.11
N LEU A 15 -40.73 -51.28 -41.95
CA LEU A 15 -41.04 -52.67 -41.67
C LEU A 15 -42.55 -52.86 -41.60
N ASN A 16 -43.04 -53.84 -42.35
CA ASN A 16 -44.44 -54.27 -42.26
C ASN A 16 -44.63 -55.23 -41.06
N GLU A 17 -45.88 -55.55 -40.74
CA GLU A 17 -46.21 -56.36 -39.56
C GLU A 17 -45.62 -57.77 -39.61
N GLU A 18 -45.49 -58.38 -40.80
CA GLU A 18 -44.86 -59.70 -40.96
C GLU A 18 -43.35 -59.66 -40.69
N GLN A 19 -42.65 -58.64 -41.20
CA GLN A 19 -41.21 -58.48 -40.97
C GLN A 19 -40.89 -58.20 -39.49
N VAL A 20 -41.80 -57.53 -38.78
CA VAL A 20 -41.64 -57.25 -37.34
C VAL A 20 -41.83 -58.51 -36.50
N LYS A 21 -42.73 -59.42 -36.88
CA LYS A 21 -42.93 -60.70 -36.19
C LYS A 21 -41.68 -61.60 -36.21
N HIS A 22 -40.85 -61.50 -37.24
CA HIS A 22 -39.60 -62.25 -37.37
C HIS A 22 -38.40 -61.62 -36.61
N LEU A 23 -38.54 -60.39 -36.12
CA LEU A 23 -37.56 -59.75 -35.26
C LEU A 23 -37.90 -60.17 -33.82
N HIS A 24 -37.27 -61.23 -33.31
CA HIS A 24 -37.46 -61.77 -31.95
C HIS A 24 -37.00 -60.76 -30.85
N HIS A 25 -37.68 -59.62 -30.72
CA HIS A 25 -37.39 -58.59 -29.73
C HIS A 25 -38.54 -58.46 -28.72
N PRO A 26 -38.28 -58.52 -27.40
CA PRO A 26 -39.32 -58.63 -26.38
C PRO A 26 -40.29 -57.43 -26.32
N ASP A 27 -39.83 -56.25 -26.72
CA ASP A 27 -40.62 -55.01 -26.63
C ASP A 27 -41.37 -54.61 -27.92
N LEU A 28 -41.21 -55.35 -29.02
CA LEU A 28 -41.85 -55.03 -30.30
C LEU A 28 -43.22 -55.73 -30.42
N LYS A 29 -44.29 -54.93 -30.53
CA LYS A 29 -45.65 -55.43 -30.83
C LYS A 29 -45.84 -55.57 -32.35
N PRO A 30 -46.73 -56.45 -32.85
CA PRO A 30 -47.00 -56.54 -34.29
C PRO A 30 -47.74 -55.28 -34.78
N ARG A 31 -46.97 -54.29 -35.23
CA ARG A 31 -47.39 -53.02 -35.84
C ARG A 31 -46.39 -52.65 -36.93
N LYS A 32 -46.68 -51.65 -37.76
CA LYS A 32 -45.70 -51.08 -38.69
C LYS A 32 -44.70 -50.20 -37.94
N TYR A 33 -43.41 -50.36 -38.25
CA TYR A 33 -42.32 -49.58 -37.64
C TYR A 33 -41.42 -48.97 -38.69
N LEU A 34 -40.81 -47.84 -38.33
CA LEU A 34 -39.68 -47.28 -39.04
C LEU A 34 -38.40 -47.72 -38.32
N LYS A 35 -37.57 -48.50 -39.00
CA LYS A 35 -36.26 -48.92 -38.51
C LYS A 35 -35.19 -47.91 -38.97
N ILE A 36 -34.49 -47.32 -38.02
CA ILE A 36 -33.32 -46.47 -38.24
C ILE A 36 -32.09 -47.25 -37.78
N SER A 37 -31.28 -47.71 -38.73
CA SER A 37 -30.00 -48.35 -38.45
C SER A 37 -28.89 -47.31 -38.44
N VAL A 38 -28.29 -47.06 -37.29
CA VAL A 38 -27.14 -46.17 -37.11
C VAL A 38 -25.93 -47.03 -36.77
N SER A 39 -24.97 -47.18 -37.68
CA SER A 39 -23.70 -47.84 -37.39
C SER A 39 -22.56 -46.85 -37.39
N ASP A 40 -21.74 -46.91 -36.33
CA ASP A 40 -20.45 -46.27 -36.24
C ASP A 40 -19.33 -47.32 -36.21
N SER A 41 -18.15 -46.94 -36.70
CA SER A 41 -16.96 -47.80 -36.68
C SER A 41 -16.00 -47.40 -35.54
N GLY A 42 -16.54 -46.95 -34.41
CA GLY A 42 -15.76 -46.51 -33.24
C GLY A 42 -15.13 -47.67 -32.45
N HIS A 43 -14.69 -47.39 -31.22
CA HIS A 43 -14.10 -48.41 -30.33
C HIS A 43 -15.09 -49.47 -29.82
N GLY A 44 -16.39 -49.37 -30.12
CA GLY A 44 -17.41 -50.27 -29.59
C GLY A 44 -17.79 -49.96 -28.13
N ILE A 45 -18.65 -50.79 -27.56
CA ILE A 45 -19.20 -50.72 -26.21
C ILE A 45 -19.09 -52.12 -25.60
N ALA A 46 -18.47 -52.26 -24.43
CA ALA A 46 -18.41 -53.53 -23.72
C ALA A 46 -19.81 -54.08 -23.41
N THR A 47 -19.96 -55.40 -23.53
CA THR A 47 -21.25 -56.11 -23.36
C THR A 47 -21.90 -55.83 -22.00
N GLU A 48 -21.09 -55.68 -20.95
CA GLU A 48 -21.52 -55.31 -19.59
C GLU A 48 -22.11 -53.89 -19.48
N ASN A 49 -21.70 -52.98 -20.37
CA ASN A 49 -22.13 -51.59 -20.38
C ASN A 49 -23.35 -51.34 -21.29
N LEU A 50 -23.70 -52.28 -22.18
CA LEU A 50 -24.81 -52.14 -23.15
C LEU A 50 -26.16 -51.80 -22.50
N LYS A 51 -26.44 -52.31 -21.30
CA LYS A 51 -27.71 -52.05 -20.60
C LYS A 51 -27.79 -50.67 -19.95
N ARG A 52 -26.65 -50.06 -19.63
CA ARG A 52 -26.56 -48.78 -18.88
C ARG A 52 -26.19 -47.60 -19.78
N ILE A 53 -25.84 -47.87 -21.04
CA ILE A 53 -25.39 -46.85 -21.99
C ILE A 53 -26.47 -45.80 -22.35
N PHE A 54 -27.71 -45.97 -21.92
CA PHE A 54 -28.77 -44.97 -22.09
C PHE A 54 -29.19 -44.30 -20.77
N ASP A 55 -28.54 -44.64 -19.65
CA ASP A 55 -28.77 -43.96 -18.38
C ASP A 55 -28.21 -42.52 -18.45
N PRO A 56 -28.98 -41.49 -18.02
CA PRO A 56 -28.57 -40.08 -18.13
C PRO A 56 -27.27 -39.73 -17.40
N TYR A 57 -26.91 -40.51 -16.37
CA TYR A 57 -25.78 -40.26 -15.47
C TYR A 57 -24.64 -41.26 -15.63
N PHE A 58 -24.69 -42.14 -16.64
CA PHE A 58 -23.65 -43.13 -16.88
C PHE A 58 -22.57 -42.61 -17.82
N THR A 59 -21.33 -42.63 -17.34
CA THR A 59 -20.11 -42.33 -18.11
C THR A 59 -19.21 -43.56 -18.15
N THR A 60 -18.67 -43.90 -19.32
CA THR A 60 -17.74 -45.03 -19.51
C THR A 60 -16.41 -44.75 -18.80
N LYS A 61 -15.78 -45.80 -18.26
CA LYS A 61 -14.52 -45.68 -17.50
C LYS A 61 -13.28 -45.55 -18.38
N GLU A 62 -13.33 -46.01 -19.62
CA GLU A 62 -12.22 -45.93 -20.58
C GLU A 62 -12.42 -44.81 -21.61
N VAL A 63 -11.35 -44.08 -21.91
CA VAL A 63 -11.33 -43.01 -22.91
C VAL A 63 -11.55 -43.60 -24.29
N GLY A 64 -12.78 -43.52 -24.81
CA GLY A 64 -13.11 -43.93 -26.17
C GLY A 64 -14.30 -44.88 -26.28
N GLU A 65 -14.65 -45.61 -25.23
CA GLU A 65 -15.83 -46.48 -25.22
C GLU A 65 -17.13 -45.67 -25.33
N GLY A 66 -18.00 -46.04 -26.27
CA GLY A 66 -19.29 -45.37 -26.47
C GLY A 66 -19.23 -43.91 -26.96
N SER A 67 -18.04 -43.37 -27.22
CA SER A 67 -17.83 -41.97 -27.65
C SER A 67 -18.13 -41.70 -29.13
N GLY A 68 -18.63 -42.70 -29.85
CA GLY A 68 -18.95 -42.60 -31.26
C GLY A 68 -20.12 -41.64 -31.54
N LEU A 69 -20.04 -40.95 -32.68
CA LEU A 69 -21.12 -40.09 -33.20
C LEU A 69 -22.48 -40.82 -33.28
N GLY A 70 -22.47 -42.16 -33.37
CA GLY A 70 -23.65 -43.00 -33.43
C GLY A 70 -24.49 -43.00 -32.15
N LEU A 71 -23.87 -43.13 -30.97
CA LEU A 71 -24.60 -43.15 -29.70
C LEU A 71 -25.30 -41.82 -29.42
N ALA A 72 -24.64 -40.69 -29.67
CA ALA A 72 -25.21 -39.37 -29.50
C ALA A 72 -26.43 -39.13 -30.40
N VAL A 73 -26.34 -39.53 -31.67
CA VAL A 73 -27.45 -39.46 -32.63
C VAL A 73 -28.64 -40.31 -32.18
N VAL A 74 -28.37 -41.52 -31.71
CA VAL A 74 -29.39 -42.47 -31.27
C VAL A 74 -30.08 -42.00 -29.98
N ARG A 75 -29.33 -41.50 -29.00
CA ARG A 75 -29.89 -40.86 -27.80
C ARG A 75 -30.80 -39.69 -28.15
N GLY A 76 -30.40 -38.84 -29.10
CA GLY A 76 -31.23 -37.74 -29.60
C GLY A 76 -32.55 -38.21 -30.21
N ILE A 77 -32.50 -39.26 -31.04
CA ILE A 77 -33.70 -39.84 -31.67
C ILE A 77 -34.66 -40.42 -30.62
N ILE A 78 -34.15 -41.22 -29.67
CA ILE A 78 -34.96 -41.85 -28.63
C ILE A 78 -35.55 -40.82 -27.68
N ASN A 79 -34.76 -39.83 -27.24
CA ASN A 79 -35.26 -38.78 -26.35
C ASN A 79 -36.36 -37.93 -27.00
N ALA A 80 -36.28 -37.70 -28.32
CA ALA A 80 -37.26 -36.90 -29.03
C ALA A 80 -38.53 -37.67 -29.43
N HIS A 81 -38.44 -38.98 -29.69
CA HIS A 81 -39.52 -39.75 -30.33
C HIS A 81 -39.91 -41.05 -29.62
N GLY A 82 -39.20 -41.44 -28.57
CA GLY A 82 -39.34 -42.75 -27.93
C GLY A 82 -38.94 -43.90 -28.87
N GLY A 83 -39.42 -45.11 -28.58
CA GLY A 83 -39.19 -46.31 -29.41
C GLY A 83 -38.32 -47.38 -28.73
N ALA A 84 -38.23 -48.54 -29.38
CA ALA A 84 -37.39 -49.65 -28.92
C ALA A 84 -36.04 -49.63 -29.63
N ILE A 85 -34.98 -50.12 -28.98
CA ILE A 85 -33.63 -50.15 -29.55
C ILE A 85 -32.98 -51.51 -29.38
N THR A 86 -32.33 -51.97 -30.44
CA THR A 86 -31.34 -53.06 -30.36
C THR A 86 -29.94 -52.50 -30.60
N VAL A 87 -29.00 -52.93 -29.77
CA VAL A 87 -27.59 -52.55 -29.89
C VAL A 87 -26.76 -53.79 -30.14
N ASP A 88 -25.99 -53.77 -31.21
CA ASP A 88 -24.98 -54.76 -31.53
C ASP A 88 -23.62 -54.06 -31.54
N SER A 89 -22.76 -54.41 -30.60
CA SER A 89 -21.48 -53.73 -30.40
C SER A 89 -20.38 -54.74 -30.16
N THR A 90 -19.23 -54.50 -30.78
CA THR A 90 -18.01 -55.31 -30.58
C THR A 90 -16.84 -54.36 -30.35
N LEU A 91 -16.10 -54.56 -29.25
CA LEU A 91 -14.94 -53.72 -28.94
C LEU A 91 -13.95 -53.72 -30.10
N GLY A 92 -13.47 -52.53 -30.47
CA GLY A 92 -12.55 -52.28 -31.58
C GLY A 92 -13.15 -52.33 -32.98
N GLN A 93 -14.40 -52.79 -33.15
CA GLN A 93 -15.05 -52.93 -34.47
C GLN A 93 -16.25 -52.00 -34.69
N GLY A 94 -16.65 -51.25 -33.66
CA GLY A 94 -17.72 -50.26 -33.72
C GLY A 94 -19.05 -50.74 -33.15
N THR A 95 -20.06 -49.90 -33.27
CA THR A 95 -21.40 -50.19 -32.76
C THR A 95 -22.45 -49.96 -33.83
N ARG A 96 -23.39 -50.90 -33.93
CA ARG A 96 -24.63 -50.76 -34.68
C ARG A 96 -25.82 -50.63 -33.72
N PHE A 97 -26.53 -49.54 -33.86
CA PHE A 97 -27.79 -49.27 -33.19
C PHE A 97 -28.92 -49.39 -34.21
N ASP A 98 -29.96 -50.12 -33.86
CA ASP A 98 -31.16 -50.28 -34.66
C ASP A 98 -32.34 -49.78 -33.83
N VAL A 99 -32.85 -48.59 -34.17
CA VAL A 99 -33.96 -47.93 -33.46
C VAL A 99 -35.26 -48.19 -34.20
N TYR A 100 -36.29 -48.63 -33.49
CA TYR A 100 -37.61 -48.95 -34.01
C TYR A 100 -38.64 -47.94 -33.50
N LEU A 101 -39.09 -47.06 -34.40
CA LEU A 101 -40.11 -46.06 -34.11
C LEU A 101 -41.48 -46.57 -34.59
N PRO A 102 -42.54 -46.56 -33.76
CA PRO A 102 -43.88 -46.93 -34.21
C PRO A 102 -44.37 -45.98 -35.32
N GLU A 103 -45.04 -46.51 -36.36
CA GLU A 103 -45.54 -45.71 -37.50
C GLU A 103 -46.78 -44.85 -37.14
N ILE A 104 -46.65 -44.03 -36.10
CA ILE A 104 -47.56 -42.93 -35.74
C ILE A 104 -46.95 -41.59 -36.20
N HIS A 105 -45.62 -41.54 -36.38
CA HIS A 105 -44.91 -40.37 -36.87
C HIS A 105 -44.93 -40.31 -38.42
N LYS A 106 -45.99 -39.70 -38.99
CA LYS A 106 -46.11 -39.47 -40.45
C LYS A 106 -44.98 -38.63 -41.06
N ASP A 107 -44.14 -37.99 -40.25
CA ASP A 107 -43.23 -36.92 -40.68
C ASP A 107 -41.76 -37.31 -40.95
N PHE A 108 -41.36 -38.57 -40.72
CA PHE A 108 -39.93 -38.96 -40.75
C PHE A 108 -39.38 -39.40 -42.12
N SER A 109 -40.04 -39.08 -43.23
CA SER A 109 -39.75 -39.71 -44.54
C SER A 109 -38.52 -39.19 -45.30
N SER A 110 -37.70 -38.26 -44.75
CA SER A 110 -36.52 -37.76 -45.47
C SER A 110 -35.25 -37.68 -44.62
N LYS A 111 -34.11 -38.03 -45.24
CA LYS A 111 -32.75 -37.90 -44.66
C LYS A 111 -32.43 -36.47 -44.17
N THR A 112 -33.14 -35.47 -44.67
CA THR A 112 -32.97 -34.05 -44.37
C THR A 112 -33.42 -33.69 -42.95
N LYS A 113 -34.49 -34.31 -42.42
CA LYS A 113 -35.01 -34.00 -41.07
C LYS A 113 -34.11 -34.51 -39.94
N VAL A 114 -33.39 -35.62 -40.14
CA VAL A 114 -32.41 -36.14 -39.15
C VAL A 114 -31.23 -35.19 -38.98
N ALA A 115 -30.77 -34.54 -40.05
CA ALA A 115 -29.71 -33.52 -39.97
C ALA A 115 -30.21 -32.22 -39.31
N GLN A 116 -31.48 -31.89 -39.49
CA GLN A 116 -32.12 -30.73 -38.88
C GLN A 116 -32.20 -30.85 -37.36
N VAL A 117 -32.53 -32.03 -36.82
CA VAL A 117 -32.53 -32.35 -35.38
C VAL A 117 -31.12 -32.23 -34.75
N TYR A 118 -30.07 -32.58 -35.50
CA TYR A 118 -28.68 -32.41 -35.05
C TYR A 118 -28.30 -30.91 -34.92
N HIS A 119 -28.73 -30.07 -35.86
CA HIS A 119 -28.44 -28.64 -35.84
C HIS A 119 -29.23 -27.88 -34.77
N THR A 120 -30.53 -28.16 -34.60
CA THR A 120 -31.34 -27.53 -33.53
C THR A 120 -30.90 -27.95 -32.13
N GLY A 121 -30.46 -29.20 -31.93
CA GLY A 121 -29.88 -29.65 -30.65
C GLY A 121 -28.58 -28.93 -30.28
N LYS A 122 -27.71 -28.67 -31.26
CA LYS A 122 -26.43 -27.99 -31.05
C LYS A 122 -26.59 -26.48 -30.80
N GLU A 123 -27.55 -25.83 -31.44
CA GLU A 123 -27.88 -24.42 -31.19
C GLU A 123 -28.58 -24.20 -29.85
N THR A 124 -29.52 -25.08 -29.48
CA THR A 124 -30.18 -25.01 -28.16
C THR A 124 -29.19 -25.27 -27.02
N GLU A 125 -28.23 -26.20 -27.15
CA GLU A 125 -27.11 -26.34 -26.20
C GLU A 125 -26.22 -25.09 -26.14
N LYS A 126 -25.88 -24.48 -27.28
CA LYS A 126 -25.00 -23.31 -27.34
C LYS A 126 -25.61 -22.09 -26.62
N HIS A 127 -26.91 -21.82 -26.82
CA HIS A 127 -27.60 -20.74 -26.11
C HIS A 127 -27.87 -21.06 -24.63
N ARG A 128 -28.07 -22.34 -24.29
CA ARG A 128 -28.20 -22.79 -22.89
C ARG A 128 -26.91 -22.53 -22.11
N ASN A 129 -25.75 -22.83 -22.67
CA ASN A 129 -24.45 -22.60 -22.04
C ASN A 129 -24.14 -21.11 -21.81
N VAL A 130 -24.56 -20.22 -22.73
CA VAL A 130 -24.41 -18.76 -22.54
C VAL A 130 -25.35 -18.26 -21.43
N ARG A 131 -26.60 -18.72 -21.40
CA ARG A 131 -27.57 -18.35 -20.34
C ARG A 131 -27.13 -18.87 -18.97
N GLU A 132 -26.69 -20.13 -18.91
CA GLU A 132 -26.11 -20.74 -17.70
C GLU A 132 -24.86 -19.96 -17.26
N GLY A 133 -23.96 -19.61 -18.19
CA GLY A 133 -22.77 -18.80 -17.88
C GLY A 133 -23.10 -17.40 -17.31
N VAL A 134 -24.09 -16.70 -17.87
CA VAL A 134 -24.55 -15.40 -17.36
C VAL A 134 -25.17 -15.56 -15.97
N LEU A 135 -26.04 -16.56 -15.77
CA LEU A 135 -26.67 -16.83 -14.49
C LEU A 135 -25.65 -17.26 -13.42
N SER A 136 -24.69 -18.11 -13.76
CA SER A 136 -23.59 -18.51 -12.88
C SER A 136 -22.70 -17.33 -12.50
N THR A 137 -22.39 -16.44 -13.46
CA THR A 137 -21.61 -15.22 -13.19
C THR A 137 -22.37 -14.28 -12.27
N ALA A 138 -23.67 -14.07 -12.51
CA ALA A 138 -24.52 -13.26 -11.64
C ALA A 138 -24.63 -13.86 -10.23
N ALA A 139 -24.80 -15.17 -10.11
CA ALA A 139 -24.86 -15.87 -8.83
C ALA A 139 -23.53 -15.79 -8.06
N CYS A 140 -22.39 -16.02 -8.71
CA CYS A 140 -21.07 -15.86 -8.10
C CYS A 140 -20.82 -14.40 -7.67
N GLY A 141 -21.22 -13.42 -8.49
CA GLY A 141 -21.14 -12.01 -8.14
C GLY A 141 -21.96 -11.66 -6.90
N ALA A 142 -23.20 -12.16 -6.81
CA ALA A 142 -24.07 -11.97 -5.65
C ALA A 142 -23.50 -12.63 -4.38
N LEU A 143 -22.94 -13.84 -4.50
CA LEU A 143 -22.28 -14.54 -3.39
C LEU A 143 -21.05 -13.77 -2.87
N LEU A 144 -20.18 -13.30 -3.77
CA LEU A 144 -19.01 -12.49 -3.40
C LEU A 144 -19.42 -11.19 -2.70
N LEU A 145 -20.47 -10.53 -3.19
CA LEU A 145 -21.01 -9.34 -2.57
C LEU A 145 -21.56 -9.65 -1.16
N GLY A 146 -22.28 -10.76 -1.01
CA GLY A 146 -22.79 -11.24 0.28
C GLY A 146 -21.68 -11.54 1.29
N PHE A 147 -20.63 -12.28 0.89
CA PHE A 147 -19.46 -12.53 1.73
C PHE A 147 -18.77 -11.24 2.15
N ARG A 148 -18.63 -10.29 1.23
CA ARG A 148 -18.01 -9.00 1.53
C ARG A 148 -18.81 -8.22 2.57
N VAL A 149 -20.13 -8.10 2.41
CA VAL A 149 -21.00 -7.42 3.38
C VAL A 149 -20.94 -8.10 4.75
N TYR A 150 -20.91 -9.43 4.77
CA TYR A 150 -20.73 -10.21 5.99
C TYR A 150 -19.39 -9.91 6.69
N PHE A 151 -18.26 -9.95 5.96
CA PHE A 151 -16.94 -9.62 6.52
C PHE A 151 -16.82 -8.15 6.97
N MET A 152 -17.60 -7.25 6.38
CA MET A 152 -17.69 -5.84 6.78
C MET A 152 -18.62 -5.62 7.99
N GLY A 153 -19.13 -6.70 8.62
CA GLY A 153 -19.97 -6.61 9.80
C GLY A 153 -21.36 -6.04 9.51
N ASN A 154 -21.88 -6.23 8.29
CA ASN A 154 -23.17 -5.70 7.81
C ASN A 154 -23.32 -4.17 7.92
N LYS A 155 -22.21 -3.43 7.97
CA LYS A 155 -22.20 -1.97 7.96
C LYS A 155 -21.54 -1.45 6.68
N PRO A 156 -21.99 -0.31 6.14
CA PRO A 156 -21.25 0.35 5.09
C PRO A 156 -19.84 0.73 5.61
N PRO A 157 -18.83 0.75 4.74
CA PRO A 157 -17.50 1.19 5.14
C PRO A 157 -17.57 2.67 5.53
N GLU A 158 -17.04 3.01 6.70
CA GLU A 158 -16.82 4.40 7.10
C GLU A 158 -15.53 4.90 6.46
N PHE A 159 -15.62 6.04 5.78
CA PHE A 159 -14.48 6.72 5.18
C PHE A 159 -14.33 8.09 5.86
N ALA A 160 -13.10 8.56 6.01
CA ALA A 160 -12.91 9.96 6.34
C ALA A 160 -13.43 10.83 5.19
N PRO A 161 -13.94 12.05 5.44
CA PRO A 161 -14.36 12.99 4.39
C PRO A 161 -13.29 13.23 3.33
N SER A 162 -12.01 13.14 3.72
CA SER A 162 -10.88 13.26 2.80
C SER A 162 -10.70 12.08 1.84
N ASP A 163 -11.18 10.88 2.20
CA ASP A 163 -10.95 9.66 1.42
C ASP A 163 -12.01 9.46 0.34
N ASN A 164 -13.21 10.00 0.53
CA ASN A 164 -14.30 9.98 -0.45
C ASN A 164 -15.25 11.16 -0.22
N PRO A 165 -14.88 12.38 -0.64
CA PRO A 165 -15.65 13.59 -0.38
C PRO A 165 -17.02 13.56 -1.04
N ALA A 166 -17.19 12.82 -2.14
CA ALA A 166 -18.50 12.66 -2.74
C ALA A 166 -19.42 11.83 -1.84
N SER A 167 -18.97 10.72 -1.26
CA SER A 167 -19.84 9.94 -0.36
C SER A 167 -20.26 10.71 0.89
N ASP A 168 -19.41 11.63 1.35
CA ASP A 168 -19.65 12.46 2.55
C ASP A 168 -20.43 13.75 2.25
N SER A 169 -20.69 14.05 0.97
CA SER A 169 -21.46 15.24 0.60
C SER A 169 -22.95 15.10 0.96
N ASP A 170 -23.48 16.11 1.65
CA ASP A 170 -24.91 16.24 1.98
C ASP A 170 -25.81 16.36 0.74
N SER A 171 -25.25 16.80 -0.39
CA SER A 171 -25.99 16.99 -1.63
C SER A 171 -26.09 15.68 -2.41
N LEU A 172 -27.30 15.11 -2.47
CA LEU A 172 -27.60 13.96 -3.32
C LEU A 172 -27.27 14.26 -4.79
N LEU A 173 -27.51 15.49 -5.25
CA LEU A 173 -27.19 15.91 -6.61
C LEU A 173 -25.68 15.83 -6.85
N ALA A 174 -24.87 16.39 -5.95
CA ALA A 174 -23.42 16.38 -6.10
C ALA A 174 -22.86 14.95 -6.10
N ARG A 175 -23.39 14.09 -5.22
CA ARG A 175 -23.11 12.66 -5.20
C ARG A 175 -23.40 11.99 -6.53
N THR A 176 -24.65 12.11 -7.00
CA THR A 176 -25.10 11.44 -8.23
C THR A 176 -24.31 11.90 -9.44
N LEU A 177 -24.12 13.21 -9.61
CA LEU A 177 -23.35 13.76 -10.74
C LEU A 177 -21.89 13.29 -10.70
N THR A 178 -21.26 13.36 -9.53
CA THR A 178 -19.84 12.99 -9.41
C THR A 178 -19.64 11.49 -9.59
N PHE A 179 -20.51 10.62 -9.05
CA PHE A 179 -20.40 9.16 -9.26
C PHE A 179 -20.65 8.74 -10.71
N ASN A 180 -21.57 9.41 -11.43
CA ASN A 180 -21.77 9.14 -12.86
C ASN A 180 -20.61 9.68 -13.73
N LEU A 181 -19.86 10.66 -13.25
CA LEU A 181 -18.66 11.13 -13.94
C LEU A 181 -17.53 10.08 -13.91
N LEU A 182 -17.39 9.28 -12.85
CA LEU A 182 -16.23 8.40 -12.64
C LEU A 182 -16.03 7.35 -13.75
N PRO A 183 -17.07 6.65 -14.25
CA PRO A 183 -16.90 5.74 -15.39
C PRO A 183 -16.38 6.43 -16.66
N SER A 184 -16.85 7.66 -16.92
CA SER A 184 -16.39 8.43 -18.07
C SER A 184 -14.93 8.88 -17.93
N LEU A 185 -14.50 9.27 -16.71
CA LEU A 185 -13.09 9.56 -16.41
C LEU A 185 -12.21 8.33 -16.52
N ASN A 186 -12.67 7.18 -16.00
CA ASN A 186 -11.94 5.91 -16.12
C ASN A 186 -11.75 5.49 -17.60
N MET A 187 -12.79 5.66 -18.43
CA MET A 187 -12.68 5.42 -19.87
C MET A 187 -11.71 6.40 -20.55
N LEU A 188 -11.75 7.68 -20.16
CA LEU A 188 -10.83 8.69 -20.67
C LEU A 188 -9.37 8.34 -20.33
N LEU A 189 -9.10 7.75 -19.17
CA LEU A 189 -7.75 7.32 -18.79
C LEU A 189 -7.23 6.18 -19.66
N LEU A 190 -8.09 5.23 -20.04
CA LEU A 190 -7.72 4.15 -20.96
C LEU A 190 -7.41 4.70 -22.36
N LEU A 191 -8.17 5.69 -22.82
CA LEU A 191 -7.95 6.33 -24.13
C LEU A 191 -6.74 7.27 -24.13
N TYR A 192 -6.58 8.07 -23.07
CA TYR A 192 -5.58 9.12 -22.94
C TYR A 192 -4.96 9.14 -21.53
N PRO A 193 -4.02 8.22 -21.24
CA PRO A 193 -3.37 8.07 -19.93
C PRO A 193 -2.33 9.18 -19.66
N ARG A 194 -2.75 10.45 -19.66
CA ARG A 194 -1.86 11.59 -19.38
C ARG A 194 -1.70 11.84 -17.88
N LEU A 195 -2.77 11.67 -17.11
CA LEU A 195 -2.81 11.87 -15.67
C LEU A 195 -3.13 10.51 -15.07
N LEU A 196 -2.18 9.82 -14.46
CA LEU A 196 -2.39 8.44 -14.00
C LEU A 196 -2.67 8.36 -12.49
N SER A 197 -2.28 9.38 -11.73
CA SER A 197 -2.56 9.47 -10.29
C SER A 197 -3.89 10.18 -10.02
N PHE A 198 -4.97 9.41 -9.87
CA PHE A 198 -6.25 9.89 -9.37
C PHE A 198 -6.57 9.20 -8.04
N ASP A 199 -6.68 9.99 -6.99
CA ASP A 199 -7.27 9.57 -5.73
C ASP A 199 -8.26 10.65 -5.32
N TRP A 200 -9.36 10.27 -4.69
CA TRP A 200 -10.31 11.24 -4.12
C TRP A 200 -9.66 12.13 -3.08
N SER A 201 -8.56 11.65 -2.48
CA SER A 201 -7.80 12.43 -1.53
C SER A 201 -7.36 13.78 -2.11
N MET A 202 -7.88 14.84 -1.50
CA MET A 202 -7.44 16.23 -1.68
C MET A 202 -7.85 16.87 -3.03
N ASP A 203 -9.09 16.67 -3.48
CA ASP A 203 -9.72 17.37 -4.62
C ASP A 203 -9.12 17.07 -6.01
N ALA A 204 -8.39 15.96 -6.17
CA ALA A 204 -7.92 15.55 -7.51
C ALA A 204 -9.10 15.26 -8.47
N ILE A 205 -10.26 14.91 -7.91
CA ILE A 205 -11.56 14.89 -8.60
C ILE A 205 -12.50 15.83 -7.83
N PRO A 206 -12.63 17.10 -8.23
CA PRO A 206 -13.55 18.03 -7.57
C PRO A 206 -15.00 17.54 -7.69
N LEU A 207 -15.82 17.80 -6.66
CA LEU A 207 -17.24 17.49 -6.71
C LEU A 207 -17.92 18.21 -7.89
N VAL A 208 -18.91 17.55 -8.49
CA VAL A 208 -19.77 18.13 -9.53
C VAL A 208 -21.05 18.60 -8.86
N GLU A 209 -21.11 19.86 -8.46
CA GLU A 209 -22.23 20.38 -7.67
C GLU A 209 -23.41 20.87 -8.52
N SER A 210 -23.21 21.03 -9.83
CA SER A 210 -24.20 21.60 -10.75
C SER A 210 -24.38 20.75 -12.00
N VAL A 211 -25.62 20.67 -12.50
CA VAL A 211 -25.96 20.03 -13.77
C VAL A 211 -25.29 20.72 -14.95
N TRP A 212 -25.02 22.03 -14.83
CA TRP A 212 -24.39 22.86 -15.86
C TRP A 212 -22.86 22.76 -15.89
N ASP A 213 -22.25 21.92 -15.04
CA ASP A 213 -20.82 21.64 -15.09
C ASP A 213 -20.46 20.99 -16.44
N VAL A 214 -19.46 21.54 -17.14
CA VAL A 214 -19.01 21.07 -18.45
C VAL A 214 -18.59 19.60 -18.41
N ARG A 215 -18.14 19.08 -17.26
CA ARG A 215 -17.78 17.67 -17.08
C ARG A 215 -18.98 16.74 -17.29
N ASN A 216 -20.20 17.20 -17.06
CA ASN A 216 -21.41 16.43 -17.36
C ASN A 216 -21.58 16.18 -18.87
N LEU A 217 -20.97 16.97 -19.75
CA LEU A 217 -20.94 16.67 -21.18
C LEU A 217 -20.16 15.38 -21.47
N CYS A 218 -19.07 15.13 -20.73
CA CYS A 218 -18.30 13.89 -20.85
C CYS A 218 -19.13 12.69 -20.38
N THR A 219 -19.81 12.84 -19.24
CA THR A 219 -20.76 11.86 -18.71
C THR A 219 -21.87 11.55 -19.72
N LEU A 220 -22.54 12.58 -20.23
CA LEU A 220 -23.63 12.45 -21.18
C LEU A 220 -23.17 11.76 -22.47
N THR A 221 -22.04 12.20 -23.03
CA THR A 221 -21.46 11.60 -24.23
C THR A 221 -21.18 10.12 -24.01
N PHE A 222 -20.53 9.78 -22.89
CA PHE A 222 -20.19 8.40 -22.53
C PHE A 222 -21.43 7.50 -22.46
N TYR A 223 -22.44 7.89 -21.68
CA TYR A 223 -23.66 7.08 -21.53
C TYR A 223 -24.52 7.07 -22.81
N LEU A 224 -24.52 8.14 -23.61
CA LEU A 224 -25.19 8.16 -24.91
C LEU A 224 -24.53 7.16 -25.87
N THR A 225 -23.19 7.15 -25.99
CA THR A 225 -22.50 6.14 -26.80
C THR A 225 -22.80 4.72 -26.32
N LEU A 226 -22.82 4.49 -25.00
CA LEU A 226 -23.15 3.18 -24.45
C LEU A 226 -24.59 2.77 -24.80
N ALA A 227 -25.55 3.70 -24.70
CA ALA A 227 -26.94 3.46 -25.05
C ALA A 227 -27.12 3.17 -26.55
N VAL A 228 -26.47 3.94 -27.43
CA VAL A 228 -26.51 3.69 -28.89
C VAL A 228 -25.94 2.32 -29.23
N VAL A 229 -24.81 1.94 -28.64
CA VAL A 229 -24.21 0.62 -28.85
C VAL A 229 -25.13 -0.48 -28.33
N ALA A 230 -25.71 -0.33 -27.14
CA ALA A 230 -26.63 -1.31 -26.57
C ALA A 230 -27.89 -1.49 -27.44
N VAL A 231 -28.50 -0.39 -27.90
CA VAL A 231 -29.65 -0.41 -28.80
C VAL A 231 -29.29 -1.08 -30.13
N HIS A 232 -28.14 -0.77 -30.71
CA HIS A 232 -27.67 -1.41 -31.93
C HIS A 232 -27.49 -2.92 -31.75
N CYS A 233 -26.88 -3.36 -30.63
CA CYS A 233 -26.74 -4.77 -30.29
C CYS A 233 -28.10 -5.47 -30.14
N ILE A 234 -29.06 -4.84 -29.45
CA ILE A 234 -30.41 -5.38 -29.27
C ILE A 234 -31.12 -5.51 -30.63
N ILE A 235 -31.03 -4.49 -31.48
CA ILE A 235 -31.64 -4.50 -32.82
C ILE A 235 -31.02 -5.60 -33.68
N GLU A 236 -29.70 -5.76 -33.69
CA GLU A 236 -29.02 -6.81 -34.46
C GLU A 236 -29.39 -8.22 -33.96
N ILE A 237 -29.39 -8.44 -32.64
CA ILE A 237 -29.86 -9.70 -32.05
C ILE A 237 -31.31 -9.97 -32.48
N SER A 238 -32.16 -8.96 -32.47
CA SER A 238 -33.59 -9.06 -32.85
C SER A 238 -33.80 -9.23 -34.36
N ARG A 239 -32.83 -8.82 -35.19
CA ARG A 239 -32.87 -8.93 -36.66
C ARG A 239 -32.35 -10.26 -37.18
N THR A 240 -31.59 -11.03 -36.39
CA THR A 240 -31.18 -12.39 -36.74
C THR A 240 -32.44 -13.25 -36.94
N PRO A 241 -32.85 -13.58 -38.19
CA PRO A 241 -34.05 -14.35 -38.38
C PRO A 241 -33.73 -15.82 -38.10
N GLN A 242 -34.60 -16.50 -37.35
CA GLN A 242 -34.70 -17.95 -37.42
C GLN A 242 -35.15 -18.34 -38.84
N THR A 243 -34.24 -18.39 -39.80
CA THR A 243 -34.59 -18.86 -41.15
C THR A 243 -34.63 -20.38 -41.19
N GLU A 244 -35.85 -20.90 -41.19
CA GLU A 244 -36.22 -22.16 -41.80
C GLU A 244 -35.75 -22.25 -43.27
N HIS A 245 -35.33 -23.45 -43.65
CA HIS A 245 -35.37 -24.05 -44.99
C HIS A 245 -34.96 -23.20 -46.22
N SER A 246 -33.78 -23.49 -46.77
CA SER A 246 -33.66 -23.70 -48.23
C SER A 246 -32.49 -24.62 -48.58
N SER A 247 -32.82 -25.63 -49.38
CA SER A 247 -31.99 -26.71 -49.85
C SER A 247 -30.85 -26.24 -50.74
N VAL A 248 -29.59 -26.44 -50.34
CA VAL A 248 -28.47 -26.49 -51.29
C VAL A 248 -27.58 -27.68 -50.97
N LYS A 249 -27.62 -28.64 -51.90
CA LYS A 249 -26.70 -29.78 -52.02
C LYS A 249 -25.25 -29.25 -51.98
N SER A 250 -24.42 -29.73 -51.05
CA SER A 250 -22.98 -29.79 -51.33
C SER A 250 -22.34 -31.02 -50.71
N ASN A 251 -21.65 -31.74 -51.58
CA ASN A 251 -20.91 -32.95 -51.31
C ASN A 251 -19.81 -32.67 -50.29
N GLY A 252 -19.58 -33.66 -49.42
CA GLY A 252 -18.53 -33.60 -48.42
C GLY A 252 -17.15 -33.43 -49.03
N VAL A 253 -16.22 -32.90 -48.23
CA VAL A 253 -14.96 -33.56 -47.87
C VAL A 253 -14.52 -33.01 -46.52
N ALA A 254 -14.27 -33.92 -45.60
CA ALA A 254 -13.75 -33.67 -44.27
C ALA A 254 -12.27 -33.26 -44.35
N HIS A 255 -11.86 -32.26 -43.56
CA HIS A 255 -10.48 -32.17 -43.11
C HIS A 255 -10.42 -31.94 -41.60
N ASN A 256 -9.51 -32.71 -41.01
CA ASN A 256 -9.44 -33.10 -39.62
C ASN A 256 -8.10 -32.58 -39.06
N SER A 257 -8.09 -31.69 -38.05
CA SER A 257 -6.87 -31.37 -37.26
C SER A 257 -7.24 -31.00 -35.81
N VAL A 258 -7.44 -32.01 -34.95
CA VAL A 258 -6.80 -32.17 -33.63
C VAL A 258 -5.51 -31.35 -33.40
N TYR A 259 -5.62 -30.53 -32.35
CA TYR A 259 -4.58 -30.04 -31.44
C TYR A 259 -4.06 -31.16 -30.54
N GLY A 260 -2.80 -31.10 -30.11
CA GLY A 260 -2.39 -31.78 -28.87
C GLY A 260 -0.88 -31.95 -28.69
N ASN A 261 -0.31 -31.10 -27.84
CA ASN A 261 1.07 -31.08 -27.35
C ASN A 261 1.54 -32.38 -26.66
N GLY A 262 2.87 -32.59 -26.63
CA GLY A 262 3.56 -32.90 -25.37
C GLY A 262 4.72 -33.89 -25.42
N ILE A 263 5.88 -33.38 -24.98
CA ILE A 263 6.97 -34.04 -24.22
C ILE A 263 8.18 -34.58 -25.00
N THR A 264 9.33 -34.19 -24.44
CA THR A 264 10.75 -34.32 -24.76
C THR A 264 11.30 -35.75 -24.81
N GLU A 265 12.22 -36.02 -25.74
CA GLU A 265 13.52 -36.66 -25.44
C GLU A 265 14.50 -36.60 -26.63
N HIS A 266 15.77 -36.39 -26.31
CA HIS A 266 16.91 -36.38 -27.23
C HIS A 266 17.24 -37.78 -27.76
N LYS A 267 17.59 -37.92 -29.06
CA LYS A 267 18.84 -38.54 -29.56
C LYS A 267 18.93 -38.60 -31.11
N HIS A 268 20.13 -38.23 -31.57
CA HIS A 268 20.88 -38.59 -32.79
C HIS A 268 20.27 -38.66 -34.22
N SER A 269 20.97 -37.93 -35.10
CA SER A 269 21.06 -37.89 -36.57
C SER A 269 21.33 -39.24 -37.28
N PRO A 270 21.54 -39.31 -38.63
CA PRO A 270 20.92 -38.62 -39.78
C PRO A 270 20.54 -39.59 -40.94
N SER A 271 20.16 -39.02 -42.10
CA SER A 271 20.00 -39.62 -43.45
C SER A 271 18.55 -39.97 -43.82
N SER A 272 18.02 -39.80 -45.04
CA SER A 272 18.57 -39.44 -46.34
C SER A 272 17.44 -39.05 -47.32
N ARG A 273 17.78 -38.24 -48.34
CA ARG A 273 17.26 -38.19 -49.72
C ARG A 273 15.75 -37.96 -49.93
N LYS A 274 15.38 -36.76 -50.44
CA LYS A 274 15.13 -36.43 -51.86
C LYS A 274 14.06 -37.33 -52.52
N HIS A 275 12.91 -36.75 -52.84
CA HIS A 275 12.46 -36.66 -54.24
C HIS A 275 11.37 -35.59 -54.43
N SER A 276 11.71 -34.64 -55.30
CA SER A 276 10.83 -33.67 -55.93
C SER A 276 9.93 -34.33 -56.95
N SER A 277 8.64 -33.95 -56.99
CA SER A 277 7.92 -33.86 -58.26
C SER A 277 6.92 -32.70 -58.20
N ASN A 278 7.04 -31.85 -59.21
CA ASN A 278 6.19 -30.71 -59.50
C ASN A 278 4.81 -31.17 -59.94
N LEU A 279 3.75 -30.55 -59.40
CA LEU A 279 2.48 -30.36 -60.10
C LEU A 279 1.88 -29.01 -59.68
N SER A 280 1.71 -28.15 -60.68
CA SER A 280 1.08 -26.83 -60.65
C SER A 280 -0.45 -26.94 -60.42
N PRO A 281 -1.13 -25.82 -60.10
CA PRO A 281 -2.11 -25.79 -59.03
C PRO A 281 -3.55 -26.03 -59.50
N THR A 282 -4.26 -26.94 -58.84
CA THR A 282 -5.72 -27.00 -58.90
C THR A 282 -6.32 -26.06 -57.85
N SER A 283 -7.05 -25.07 -58.35
CA SER A 283 -7.86 -24.10 -57.61
C SER A 283 -8.70 -24.73 -56.51
N THR A 284 -8.45 -24.34 -55.26
CA THR A 284 -9.27 -24.73 -54.11
C THR A 284 -10.55 -23.86 -54.03
N PRO A 285 -11.71 -24.45 -53.67
CA PRO A 285 -12.93 -23.68 -53.47
C PRO A 285 -12.87 -22.94 -52.12
N LYS A 286 -13.01 -21.62 -52.14
CA LYS A 286 -13.23 -20.77 -50.96
C LYS A 286 -14.60 -21.07 -50.37
N VAL A 287 -14.71 -21.93 -49.34
CA VAL A 287 -15.95 -22.09 -48.57
C VAL A 287 -15.64 -22.17 -47.06
N ASN A 288 -16.36 -21.34 -46.29
CA ASN A 288 -16.51 -21.32 -44.82
C ASN A 288 -15.40 -20.74 -43.91
N SER A 289 -14.67 -19.69 -44.35
CA SER A 289 -13.86 -18.89 -43.40
C SER A 289 -14.62 -17.74 -42.73
N ARG A 290 -15.64 -17.15 -43.39
CA ARG A 290 -16.34 -15.96 -42.85
C ARG A 290 -17.15 -16.25 -41.60
N HIS A 291 -17.93 -17.33 -41.59
CA HIS A 291 -18.87 -17.60 -40.51
C HIS A 291 -18.19 -18.03 -39.19
N SER A 292 -17.06 -18.73 -39.27
CA SER A 292 -16.22 -19.09 -38.12
C SER A 292 -15.41 -17.90 -37.57
N THR A 293 -15.06 -16.94 -38.45
CA THR A 293 -14.39 -15.70 -38.06
C THR A 293 -15.36 -14.74 -37.36
N GLU A 294 -16.60 -14.62 -37.85
CA GLU A 294 -17.67 -13.81 -37.23
C GLU A 294 -18.03 -14.30 -35.81
N THR A 295 -18.19 -15.62 -35.62
CA THR A 295 -18.48 -16.16 -34.27
C THR A 295 -17.30 -16.03 -33.32
N ARG A 296 -16.06 -16.10 -33.82
CA ARG A 296 -14.85 -15.88 -33.01
C ARG A 296 -14.72 -14.41 -32.60
N SER A 297 -14.99 -13.49 -33.52
CA SER A 297 -14.99 -12.03 -33.28
C SER A 297 -16.00 -11.64 -32.20
N LEU A 298 -17.22 -12.20 -32.24
CA LEU A 298 -18.25 -11.93 -31.22
C LEU A 298 -17.84 -12.39 -29.81
N HIS A 299 -17.26 -13.59 -29.68
CA HIS A 299 -16.81 -14.08 -28.37
C HIS A 299 -15.64 -13.23 -27.82
N VAL A 300 -14.72 -12.80 -28.68
CA VAL A 300 -13.62 -11.90 -28.29
C VAL A 300 -14.17 -10.55 -27.85
N LEU A 301 -15.13 -9.97 -28.58
CA LEU A 301 -15.76 -8.70 -28.22
C LEU A 301 -16.47 -8.78 -26.85
N LEU A 302 -17.25 -9.83 -26.61
CA LEU A 302 -17.95 -10.04 -25.34
C LEU A 302 -16.98 -10.21 -24.17
N LEU A 303 -15.94 -11.04 -24.36
CA LEU A 303 -14.92 -11.25 -23.33
C LEU A 303 -14.15 -9.96 -23.04
N SER A 304 -13.73 -9.25 -24.07
CA SER A 304 -12.95 -8.01 -23.93
C SER A 304 -13.75 -6.92 -23.23
N THR A 305 -15.05 -6.81 -23.55
CA THR A 305 -15.96 -5.88 -22.87
C THR A 305 -16.22 -6.28 -21.41
N ALA A 306 -16.36 -7.57 -21.13
CA ALA A 306 -16.54 -8.06 -19.76
C ALA A 306 -15.30 -7.77 -18.89
N ILE A 307 -14.09 -8.03 -19.41
CA ILE A 307 -12.82 -7.74 -18.73
C ILE A 307 -12.63 -6.22 -18.56
N LEU A 308 -13.11 -5.40 -19.49
CA LEU A 308 -13.08 -3.94 -19.40
C LEU A 308 -14.00 -3.41 -18.28
N VAL A 309 -15.23 -3.92 -18.20
CA VAL A 309 -16.30 -3.34 -17.37
C VAL A 309 -16.37 -3.94 -15.98
N PHE A 310 -16.43 -5.27 -15.85
CA PHE A 310 -16.73 -5.93 -14.57
C PHE A 310 -15.73 -5.64 -13.44
N PRO A 311 -14.41 -5.59 -13.67
CA PRO A 311 -13.46 -5.25 -12.63
C PRO A 311 -13.60 -3.82 -12.10
N PHE A 312 -14.14 -2.90 -12.91
CA PHE A 312 -14.32 -1.49 -12.54
C PHE A 312 -15.65 -1.24 -11.81
N VAL A 313 -16.68 -2.07 -12.01
CA VAL A 313 -18.00 -1.89 -11.37
C VAL A 313 -17.90 -1.71 -9.84
N PRO A 314 -17.14 -2.54 -9.10
CA PRO A 314 -16.92 -2.34 -7.66
C PRO A 314 -16.28 -1.00 -7.29
N ALA A 315 -15.43 -0.46 -8.16
CA ALA A 315 -14.73 0.79 -7.90
C ALA A 315 -15.57 2.02 -8.30
N SER A 316 -16.59 1.86 -9.14
CA SER A 316 -17.36 2.98 -9.73
C SER A 316 -18.16 3.84 -8.74
N ASN A 317 -18.30 3.45 -7.47
CA ASN A 317 -19.19 4.07 -6.47
C ASN A 317 -20.68 4.16 -6.84
N LEU A 318 -21.12 3.54 -7.94
CA LEU A 318 -22.54 3.51 -8.35
C LEU A 318 -23.40 2.59 -7.47
N PHE A 319 -22.79 1.58 -6.85
CA PHE A 319 -23.49 0.56 -6.06
C PHE A 319 -23.13 0.59 -4.57
N PHE A 320 -21.85 0.81 -4.26
CA PHE A 320 -21.34 0.94 -2.89
C PHE A 320 -20.11 1.83 -2.88
N TYR A 321 -19.83 2.47 -1.76
CA TYR A 321 -18.75 3.45 -1.67
C TYR A 321 -17.41 2.77 -1.41
N VAL A 322 -16.40 3.27 -2.12
CA VAL A 322 -14.99 2.91 -2.04
C VAL A 322 -14.17 4.21 -2.16
N GLY A 323 -13.11 4.35 -1.37
CA GLY A 323 -12.25 5.53 -1.40
C GLY A 323 -11.33 5.63 -2.62
N PHE A 324 -10.99 4.51 -3.27
CA PHE A 324 -9.98 4.47 -4.35
C PHE A 324 -10.59 4.10 -5.70
N VAL A 325 -11.40 5.00 -6.25
CA VAL A 325 -12.25 4.72 -7.42
C VAL A 325 -11.45 4.72 -8.72
N ILE A 326 -10.57 5.70 -8.94
CA ILE A 326 -9.82 5.89 -10.18
C ILE A 326 -8.32 5.72 -9.93
N ALA A 327 -7.91 4.64 -9.27
CA ALA A 327 -6.49 4.37 -9.06
C ALA A 327 -5.92 3.50 -10.20
N GLU A 328 -4.64 3.67 -10.53
CA GLU A 328 -3.94 2.86 -11.55
C GLU A 328 -4.10 1.35 -11.32
N ARG A 329 -4.10 0.91 -10.05
CA ARG A 329 -4.33 -0.50 -9.67
C ARG A 329 -5.70 -1.04 -10.10
N VAL A 330 -6.69 -0.17 -10.28
CA VAL A 330 -8.04 -0.53 -10.75
C VAL A 330 -8.04 -0.70 -12.28
N LEU A 331 -7.09 -0.06 -12.99
CA LEU A 331 -6.99 -0.09 -14.45
C LEU A 331 -6.26 -1.31 -15.01
N TYR A 332 -5.55 -2.11 -14.19
CA TYR A 332 -4.73 -3.22 -14.70
C TYR A 332 -5.56 -4.24 -15.51
N ILE A 333 -6.62 -4.80 -14.92
CA ILE A 333 -7.49 -5.76 -15.62
C ILE A 333 -8.30 -5.07 -16.74
N PRO A 334 -8.96 -3.91 -16.51
CA PRO A 334 -9.64 -3.19 -17.58
C PRO A 334 -8.75 -2.87 -18.80
N SER A 335 -7.47 -2.58 -18.59
CA SER A 335 -6.52 -2.31 -19.68
C SER A 335 -6.29 -3.54 -20.57
N MET A 336 -6.35 -4.75 -20.03
CA MET A 336 -6.28 -5.98 -20.82
C MET A 336 -7.50 -6.08 -21.76
N GLY A 337 -8.70 -5.82 -21.23
CA GLY A 337 -9.93 -5.78 -22.03
C GLY A 337 -9.88 -4.70 -23.11
N PHE A 338 -9.39 -3.52 -22.77
CA PHE A 338 -9.17 -2.43 -23.72
C PHE A 338 -8.20 -2.81 -24.84
N CYS A 339 -7.05 -3.40 -24.53
CA CYS A 339 -6.07 -3.84 -25.52
C CYS A 339 -6.64 -4.88 -26.48
N LEU A 340 -7.46 -5.82 -25.99
CA LEU A 340 -8.14 -6.80 -26.82
C LEU A 340 -9.17 -6.14 -27.75
N LEU A 341 -9.93 -5.14 -27.27
CA LEU A 341 -10.85 -4.36 -28.11
C LEU A 341 -10.12 -3.58 -29.20
N VAL A 342 -8.98 -2.95 -28.89
CA VAL A 342 -8.16 -2.24 -29.87
C VAL A 342 -7.61 -3.21 -30.93
N ALA A 343 -7.16 -4.39 -30.51
CA ALA A 343 -6.67 -5.44 -31.42
C ALA A 343 -7.78 -5.94 -32.35
N GLU A 344 -8.97 -6.24 -31.81
CA GLU A 344 -10.12 -6.70 -32.59
C GLU A 344 -10.62 -5.60 -33.54
N GLY A 345 -10.74 -4.36 -33.08
CA GLY A 345 -11.11 -3.21 -33.92
C GLY A 345 -10.11 -2.98 -35.06
N THR A 346 -8.81 -3.12 -34.79
CA THR A 346 -7.76 -3.07 -35.81
C THR A 346 -7.92 -4.21 -36.82
N HIS A 347 -8.22 -5.43 -36.37
CA HIS A 347 -8.44 -6.58 -37.23
C HIS A 347 -9.64 -6.38 -38.17
N VAL A 348 -10.77 -5.91 -37.62
CA VAL A 348 -11.98 -5.60 -38.40
C VAL A 348 -11.70 -4.51 -39.45
N LEU A 349 -11.02 -3.43 -39.07
CA LEU A 349 -10.62 -2.37 -40.01
C LEU A 349 -9.67 -2.91 -41.10
N TYR A 350 -8.73 -3.78 -40.74
CA TYR A 350 -7.79 -4.38 -41.69
C TYR A 350 -8.49 -5.32 -42.69
N GLU A 351 -9.47 -6.11 -42.25
CA GLU A 351 -10.26 -6.97 -43.14
C GLU A 351 -11.18 -6.17 -44.06
N ALA A 352 -11.79 -5.09 -43.55
CA ALA A 352 -12.64 -4.19 -44.33
C ALA A 352 -11.85 -3.28 -45.30
N ALA A 353 -10.56 -3.04 -45.05
CA ALA A 353 -9.73 -2.12 -45.82
C ALA A 353 -9.29 -2.67 -47.19
N GLY A 354 -9.25 -1.79 -48.19
CA GLY A 354 -8.56 -2.04 -49.47
C GLY A 354 -7.04 -2.14 -49.31
N ARG A 355 -6.32 -2.61 -50.35
CA ARG A 355 -4.88 -2.92 -50.32
C ARG A 355 -3.99 -1.77 -49.79
N THR A 356 -4.30 -0.52 -50.17
CA THR A 356 -3.59 0.68 -49.70
C THR A 356 -3.93 0.98 -48.24
N TRP A 357 -5.20 0.91 -47.88
CA TRP A 357 -5.69 1.18 -46.51
C TRP A 357 -5.22 0.14 -45.50
N LYS A 358 -5.01 -1.13 -45.90
CA LYS A 358 -4.38 -2.14 -45.04
C LYS A 358 -3.00 -1.72 -44.55
N LYS A 359 -2.19 -1.13 -45.42
CA LYS A 359 -0.87 -0.57 -45.04
C LYS A 359 -1.04 0.59 -44.07
N VAL A 360 -2.01 1.47 -44.30
CA VAL A 360 -2.32 2.60 -43.40
C VAL A 360 -2.73 2.11 -42.02
N VAL A 361 -3.63 1.13 -41.93
CA VAL A 361 -4.06 0.53 -40.64
C VAL A 361 -2.86 -0.04 -39.89
N VAL A 362 -2.01 -0.84 -40.55
CA VAL A 362 -0.82 -1.42 -39.92
C VAL A 362 0.16 -0.33 -39.47
N MET A 363 0.47 0.66 -40.32
CA MET A 363 1.36 1.77 -39.97
C MET A 363 0.81 2.59 -38.80
N ALA A 364 -0.50 2.87 -38.78
CA ALA A 364 -1.16 3.58 -37.69
C ALA A 364 -1.08 2.79 -36.37
N THR A 365 -1.32 1.48 -36.40
CA THR A 365 -1.20 0.62 -35.22
C THR A 365 0.25 0.55 -34.72
N VAL A 366 1.23 0.39 -35.62
CA VAL A 366 2.66 0.40 -35.24
C VAL A 366 3.05 1.76 -34.64
N MET A 367 2.64 2.86 -35.28
CA MET A 367 2.89 4.21 -34.78
C MET A 367 2.25 4.42 -33.40
N LEU A 368 1.02 3.95 -33.19
CA LEU A 368 0.34 4.00 -31.90
C LEU A 368 1.16 3.27 -30.83
N VAL A 369 1.60 2.03 -31.10
CA VAL A 369 2.42 1.25 -30.17
C VAL A 369 3.73 1.97 -29.86
N VAL A 370 4.45 2.46 -30.88
CA VAL A 370 5.72 3.19 -30.69
C VAL A 370 5.53 4.45 -29.85
N LEU A 371 4.49 5.24 -30.11
CA LEU A 371 4.22 6.47 -29.36
C LEU A 371 3.87 6.18 -27.89
N TYR A 372 3.06 5.15 -27.62
CA TYR A 372 2.73 4.76 -26.25
C TYR A 372 3.93 4.14 -25.53
N SER A 373 4.76 3.34 -26.21
CA SER A 373 6.02 2.83 -25.65
C SER A 373 7.00 3.96 -25.31
N ALA A 374 7.17 4.94 -26.20
CA ALA A 374 8.00 6.10 -25.93
C ALA A 374 7.48 6.91 -24.74
N ARG A 375 6.16 7.10 -24.64
CA ARG A 375 5.54 7.75 -23.46
C ARG A 375 5.79 6.98 -22.17
N THR A 376 5.71 5.65 -22.19
CA THR A 376 6.03 4.82 -21.02
C THR A 376 7.49 5.01 -20.60
N VAL A 377 8.43 5.01 -21.55
CA VAL A 377 9.85 5.25 -21.24
C VAL A 377 10.06 6.62 -20.62
N VAL A 378 9.49 7.68 -21.19
CA VAL A 378 9.56 9.04 -20.61
C VAL A 378 8.93 9.08 -19.22
N ARG A 379 7.81 8.37 -19.00
CA ARG A 379 7.14 8.32 -17.71
C ARG A 379 7.95 7.60 -16.64
N ASN A 380 8.79 6.63 -17.01
CA ASN A 380 9.64 5.92 -16.04
C ASN A 380 10.62 6.85 -15.33
N GLU A 381 10.98 8.00 -15.91
CA GLU A 381 11.79 9.03 -15.26
C GLU A 381 11.10 9.63 -14.02
N ASP A 382 9.77 9.78 -14.06
CA ASP A 382 8.98 10.22 -12.89
C ASP A 382 9.15 9.24 -11.71
N TRP A 383 9.46 7.96 -11.98
CA TRP A 383 9.60 6.90 -10.98
C TRP A 383 11.05 6.58 -10.63
N HIS A 384 12.02 7.36 -11.13
CA HIS A 384 13.44 7.08 -10.94
C HIS A 384 13.85 7.16 -9.45
N ASN A 385 13.29 8.14 -8.72
CA ASN A 385 13.46 8.28 -7.27
C ASN A 385 12.25 9.02 -6.66
N GLU A 386 12.17 9.05 -5.33
CA GLU A 386 11.04 9.64 -4.61
C GLU A 386 10.88 11.14 -4.91
N GLU A 387 11.98 11.88 -5.05
CA GLU A 387 11.95 13.31 -5.34
C GLU A 387 11.33 13.59 -6.71
N ALA A 388 11.81 12.91 -7.76
CA ALA A 388 11.27 12.99 -9.12
C ALA A 388 9.77 12.64 -9.14
N LEU A 389 9.38 11.63 -8.37
CA LEU A 389 7.99 11.20 -8.24
C LEU A 389 7.11 12.31 -7.66
N TYR A 390 7.51 12.91 -6.54
CA TYR A 390 6.71 14.00 -5.97
C TYR A 390 6.78 15.28 -6.79
N ARG A 391 7.92 15.60 -7.43
CA ARG A 391 8.02 16.75 -8.35
C ARG A 391 7.07 16.62 -9.54
N SER A 392 7.00 15.43 -10.15
CA SER A 392 6.04 15.17 -11.24
C SER A 392 4.58 15.25 -10.75
N GLY A 393 4.33 14.81 -9.50
CA GLY A 393 3.03 14.84 -8.83
C GLY A 393 2.49 16.24 -8.51
N ILE A 394 3.34 17.28 -8.46
CA ILE A 394 2.92 18.66 -8.14
C ILE A 394 1.83 19.15 -9.10
N LYS A 395 1.90 18.78 -10.38
CA LYS A 395 0.91 19.21 -11.38
C LYS A 395 -0.46 18.55 -11.20
N VAL A 396 -0.53 17.48 -10.41
CA VAL A 396 -1.73 16.64 -10.25
C VAL A 396 -2.36 16.85 -8.88
N ASN A 397 -1.55 16.77 -7.81
CA ASN A 397 -1.98 17.02 -6.44
C ASN A 397 -0.94 17.91 -5.73
N PRO A 398 -0.93 19.23 -6.02
CA PRO A 398 0.12 20.13 -5.55
C PRO A 398 0.34 20.07 -4.04
N ALA A 399 -0.74 20.14 -3.25
CA ALA A 399 -0.64 20.24 -1.80
C ALA A 399 0.06 19.02 -1.17
N LYS A 400 -0.35 17.81 -1.55
CA LYS A 400 0.24 16.57 -1.02
C LYS A 400 1.63 16.30 -1.60
N ALA A 401 1.83 16.58 -2.89
CA ALA A 401 3.11 16.42 -3.55
C ALA A 401 4.18 17.35 -2.95
N TRP A 402 3.86 18.63 -2.76
CA TRP A 402 4.76 19.58 -2.09
C TRP A 402 5.06 19.18 -0.64
N GLY A 403 4.06 18.74 0.14
CA GLY A 403 4.27 18.32 1.52
C GLY A 403 5.17 17.08 1.65
N ASN A 404 5.02 16.11 0.75
CA ASN A 404 5.89 14.93 0.73
C ASN A 404 7.28 15.24 0.16
N LEU A 405 7.37 16.08 -0.87
CA LEU A 405 8.64 16.57 -1.41
C LEU A 405 9.45 17.30 -0.33
N ALA A 406 8.79 18.11 0.50
CA ALA A 406 9.44 18.78 1.62
C ALA A 406 10.05 17.79 2.64
N ASN A 407 9.35 16.70 2.95
CA ASN A 407 9.89 15.65 3.83
C ASN A 407 11.18 15.05 3.25
N ILE A 408 11.22 14.79 1.94
CA ILE A 408 12.40 14.23 1.24
C ILE A 408 13.55 15.22 1.19
N LEU A 409 13.27 16.48 0.84
CA LEU A 409 14.29 17.53 0.82
C LEU A 409 14.89 17.73 2.22
N LYS A 410 14.08 17.65 3.28
CA LYS A 410 14.54 17.69 4.67
C LYS A 410 15.49 16.54 4.99
N THR A 411 15.14 15.30 4.61
CA THR A 411 16.01 14.12 4.89
C THR A 411 17.31 14.14 4.08
N GLN A 412 17.32 14.77 2.91
CA GLN A 412 18.52 15.03 2.11
C GLN A 412 19.38 16.19 2.64
N GLY A 413 18.89 16.96 3.63
CA GLY A 413 19.59 18.12 4.19
C GLY A 413 19.40 19.44 3.43
N ASN A 414 18.54 19.46 2.40
CA ASN A 414 18.19 20.69 1.67
C ASN A 414 17.08 21.45 2.40
N ILE A 415 17.45 22.08 3.51
CA ILE A 415 16.51 22.69 4.47
C ILE A 415 15.72 23.86 3.88
N ASP A 416 16.37 24.72 3.09
CA ASP A 416 15.71 25.90 2.51
C ASP A 416 14.64 25.51 1.48
N GLU A 417 14.95 24.56 0.60
CA GLU A 417 13.95 24.08 -0.36
C GLU A 417 12.84 23.28 0.33
N ALA A 418 13.16 22.53 1.39
CA ALA A 418 12.16 21.83 2.19
C ALA A 418 11.17 22.80 2.85
N GLU A 419 11.64 23.89 3.44
CA GLU A 419 10.77 24.93 4.00
C GLU A 419 9.87 25.54 2.92
N GLN A 420 10.44 25.92 1.77
CA GLN A 420 9.65 26.49 0.68
C GLN A 420 8.60 25.50 0.16
N ALA A 421 8.95 24.22 0.08
CA ALA A 421 8.02 23.16 -0.31
C ALA A 421 6.87 23.01 0.70
N TYR A 422 7.12 23.04 2.02
CA TYR A 422 6.04 23.05 3.01
C TYR A 422 5.15 24.30 2.87
N ARG A 423 5.73 25.49 2.68
CA ARG A 423 4.97 26.73 2.49
C ARG A 423 4.12 26.69 1.21
N ASN A 424 4.66 26.16 0.12
CA ASN A 424 3.91 25.94 -1.13
C ASN A 424 2.73 24.98 -0.91
N ALA A 425 2.93 23.88 -0.17
CA ALA A 425 1.85 22.96 0.19
C ALA A 425 0.72 23.68 0.92
N LEU A 426 1.07 24.51 1.91
CA LEU A 426 0.11 25.28 2.71
C LEU A 426 -0.57 26.41 1.93
N GLN A 427 0.12 27.00 0.93
CA GLN A 427 -0.48 27.97 0.03
C GLN A 427 -1.57 27.33 -0.84
N HIS A 428 -1.34 26.10 -1.31
CA HIS A 428 -2.36 25.33 -2.03
C HIS A 428 -3.48 24.85 -1.11
N ARG A 429 -3.16 24.51 0.14
CA ARG A 429 -4.13 24.06 1.15
C ARG A 429 -3.67 24.37 2.57
N GLY A 430 -4.29 25.38 3.17
CA GLY A 430 -3.90 25.88 4.50
C GLY A 430 -4.24 24.98 5.68
N ASN A 431 -5.19 24.06 5.54
CA ASN A 431 -5.69 23.21 6.65
C ASN A 431 -4.98 21.85 6.78
N MET A 432 -3.71 21.74 6.37
CA MET A 432 -2.93 20.51 6.43
C MET A 432 -2.17 20.38 7.76
N GLY A 433 -2.82 19.78 8.77
CA GLY A 433 -2.24 19.63 10.11
C GLY A 433 -0.87 18.94 10.14
N ASP A 434 -0.67 17.89 9.32
CA ASP A 434 0.60 17.15 9.26
C ASP A 434 1.74 17.99 8.65
N VAL A 435 1.41 18.85 7.68
CA VAL A 435 2.38 19.76 7.04
C VAL A 435 2.78 20.87 8.00
N HIS A 436 1.81 21.48 8.70
CA HIS A 436 2.09 22.45 9.76
C HIS A 436 2.96 21.85 10.86
N TYR A 437 2.67 20.62 11.30
CA TYR A 437 3.47 19.91 12.30
C TYR A 437 4.92 19.69 11.82
N ASN A 438 5.11 19.20 10.60
CA ASN A 438 6.45 18.94 10.05
C ASN A 438 7.25 20.24 9.78
N LEU A 439 6.57 21.29 9.32
CA LEU A 439 7.17 22.63 9.21
C LEU A 439 7.60 23.16 10.58
N GLY A 440 6.78 22.96 11.61
CA GLY A 440 7.12 23.30 12.99
C GLY A 440 8.38 22.60 13.49
N ILE A 441 8.56 21.30 13.18
CA ILE A 441 9.78 20.56 13.50
C ILE A 441 11.00 21.17 12.80
N LEU A 442 10.90 21.41 11.49
CA LEU A 442 11.99 22.00 10.70
C LEU A 442 12.41 23.37 11.26
N LEU A 443 11.44 24.22 11.61
CA LEU A 443 11.69 25.54 12.20
C LEU A 443 12.29 25.44 13.60
N GLN A 444 11.86 24.48 14.41
CA GLN A 444 12.41 24.21 15.73
C GLN A 444 13.87 23.75 15.66
N GLU A 445 14.20 22.84 14.73
CA GLU A 445 15.59 22.41 14.46
C GLU A 445 16.46 23.60 14.02
N GLY A 446 15.90 24.51 13.22
CA GLY A 446 16.51 25.78 12.84
C GLY A 446 16.51 26.87 13.92
N LYS A 447 16.11 26.55 15.17
CA LYS A 447 16.00 27.48 16.32
C LYS A 447 15.07 28.70 16.09
N ARG A 448 14.20 28.65 15.07
CA ARG A 448 13.17 29.66 14.79
C ARG A 448 11.91 29.38 15.60
N TYR A 449 12.07 29.41 16.92
CA TYR A 449 11.07 28.95 17.87
C TYR A 449 9.71 29.65 17.78
N GLN A 450 9.70 30.96 17.48
CA GLN A 450 8.46 31.71 17.39
C GLN A 450 7.60 31.29 16.18
N GLU A 451 8.22 31.00 15.04
CA GLU A 451 7.50 30.46 13.88
C GLU A 451 7.09 29.01 14.10
N ALA A 452 7.94 28.20 14.75
CA ALA A 452 7.60 26.83 15.12
C ALA A 452 6.34 26.75 16.01
N ILE A 453 6.21 27.66 16.99
CA ILE A 453 5.00 27.78 17.83
C ILE A 453 3.76 28.03 16.98
N GLN A 454 3.82 28.97 16.03
CA GLN A 454 2.68 29.26 15.15
C GLN A 454 2.31 28.04 14.30
N SER A 455 3.30 27.35 13.72
CA SER A 455 3.08 26.13 12.96
C SER A 455 2.44 25.02 13.82
N TYR A 456 2.92 24.78 15.04
CA TYR A 456 2.28 23.81 15.94
C TYR A 456 0.86 24.20 16.35
N GLN A 457 0.60 25.49 16.61
CA GLN A 457 -0.75 25.97 16.89
C GLN A 457 -1.70 25.75 15.70
N MET A 458 -1.25 26.01 14.47
CA MET A 458 -2.02 25.72 13.26
C MET A 458 -2.24 24.20 13.07
N ALA A 459 -1.23 23.39 13.37
CA ALA A 459 -1.36 21.93 13.34
C ALA A 459 -2.44 21.43 14.32
N ILE A 460 -2.45 21.97 15.55
CA ILE A 460 -3.46 21.68 16.57
C ILE A 460 -4.84 22.20 16.14
N GLN A 461 -4.93 23.38 15.54
CA GLN A 461 -6.20 23.90 15.02
C GLN A 461 -6.80 22.97 13.95
N CYS A 462 -5.96 22.44 13.06
CA CYS A 462 -6.39 21.49 12.03
C CYS A 462 -6.70 20.09 12.61
N ARG A 463 -5.92 19.65 13.61
CA ARG A 463 -6.02 18.33 14.24
C ARG A 463 -5.91 18.47 15.76
N PRO A 464 -7.01 18.80 16.49
CA PRO A 464 -6.95 19.09 17.93
C PRO A 464 -6.42 17.94 18.79
N ARG A 465 -6.62 16.70 18.35
CA ARG A 465 -6.16 15.47 19.03
C ARG A 465 -4.75 15.00 18.61
N LEU A 466 -3.99 15.82 17.88
CA LEU A 466 -2.61 15.50 17.50
C LEU A 466 -1.65 15.68 18.69
N ALA A 467 -1.55 14.64 19.53
CA ALA A 467 -0.75 14.67 20.76
C ALA A 467 0.71 15.12 20.55
N MET A 468 1.34 14.71 19.44
CA MET A 468 2.71 15.10 19.11
C MET A 468 2.88 16.62 18.87
N ALA A 469 1.88 17.30 18.31
CA ALA A 469 1.93 18.74 18.12
C ALA A 469 1.86 19.50 19.44
N HIS A 470 1.02 19.04 20.38
CA HIS A 470 1.00 19.59 21.75
C HIS A 470 2.31 19.32 22.49
N LEU A 471 2.85 18.10 22.39
CA LEU A 471 4.15 17.75 22.98
C LEU A 471 5.25 18.70 22.50
N ASN A 472 5.41 18.87 21.19
CA ASN A 472 6.48 19.70 20.65
C ASN A 472 6.26 21.19 20.93
N LEU A 473 5.00 21.67 20.93
CA LEU A 473 4.68 23.02 21.37
C LEU A 473 5.13 23.26 22.82
N GLY A 474 4.83 22.32 23.73
CA GLY A 474 5.28 22.39 25.12
C GLY A 474 6.81 22.39 25.25
N ILE A 475 7.52 21.61 24.44
CA ILE A 475 9.00 21.54 24.46
C ILE A 475 9.60 22.90 24.05
N VAL A 476 9.08 23.50 22.97
CA VAL A 476 9.54 24.80 22.49
C VAL A 476 9.24 25.90 23.51
N LEU A 477 8.03 25.92 24.10
CA LEU A 477 7.66 26.87 25.15
C LEU A 477 8.59 26.75 26.38
N SER A 478 8.89 25.52 26.80
CA SER A 478 9.83 25.26 27.90
C SER A 478 11.24 25.74 27.58
N THR A 479 11.70 25.56 26.33
CA THR A 479 13.03 26.06 25.88
C THR A 479 13.10 27.59 25.89
N LEU A 480 12.00 28.27 25.63
CA LEU A 480 11.90 29.74 25.72
C LEU A 480 11.70 30.24 27.16
N GLY A 481 11.68 29.37 28.16
CA GLY A 481 11.43 29.73 29.57
C GLY A 481 9.97 30.07 29.88
N LYS A 482 9.03 29.82 28.97
CA LYS A 482 7.58 30.04 29.19
C LYS A 482 6.97 28.85 29.92
N THR A 483 7.37 28.67 31.17
CA THR A 483 7.10 27.46 31.95
C THR A 483 5.61 27.23 32.20
N GLU A 484 4.84 28.27 32.50
CA GLU A 484 3.42 28.16 32.80
C GLU A 484 2.59 27.80 31.56
N GLU A 485 2.96 28.34 30.39
CA GLU A 485 2.33 28.00 29.12
C GLU A 485 2.64 26.55 28.72
N ALA A 486 3.90 26.12 28.85
CA ALA A 486 4.32 24.75 28.59
C ALA A 486 3.57 23.74 29.47
N GLU A 487 3.45 24.02 30.77
CA GLU A 487 2.71 23.18 31.70
C GLU A 487 1.23 23.02 31.30
N LYS A 488 0.55 24.11 30.93
CA LYS A 488 -0.85 24.05 30.46
C LYS A 488 -0.98 23.17 29.22
N VAL A 489 -0.07 23.31 28.26
CA VAL A 489 -0.07 22.51 27.02
C VAL A 489 0.15 21.03 27.33
N TYR A 490 1.11 20.68 28.19
CA TYR A 490 1.34 19.27 28.56
C TYR A 490 0.17 18.67 29.34
N ARG A 491 -0.42 19.40 30.29
CA ARG A 491 -1.62 18.95 31.02
C ARG A 491 -2.78 18.71 30.06
N HIS A 492 -2.98 19.59 29.07
CA HIS A 492 -4.01 19.37 28.06
C HIS A 492 -3.70 18.14 27.18
N ALA A 493 -2.46 17.99 26.71
CA ALA A 493 -2.04 16.82 25.94
C ALA A 493 -2.28 15.49 26.69
N ALA A 494 -2.09 15.49 28.01
CA ALA A 494 -2.37 14.35 28.87
C ALA A 494 -3.86 13.93 28.89
N THR A 495 -4.78 14.84 28.55
CA THR A 495 -6.23 14.61 28.58
C THR A 495 -6.84 14.18 27.24
N LEU A 496 -6.03 14.12 26.17
CA LEU A 496 -6.53 13.78 24.84
C LEU A 496 -7.01 12.32 24.76
N ASP A 497 -8.15 12.12 24.08
CA ASP A 497 -8.72 10.80 23.78
C ASP A 497 -8.12 10.16 22.52
N ASP A 498 -8.21 8.83 22.43
CA ASP A 498 -7.68 8.01 21.34
C ASP A 498 -8.75 7.53 20.33
N HIS A 499 -10.00 7.99 20.46
CA HIS A 499 -11.13 7.44 19.71
C HIS A 499 -11.09 7.80 18.22
N GLY A 500 -11.13 6.78 17.35
CA GLY A 500 -11.23 6.95 15.89
C GLY A 500 -9.98 7.58 15.26
N LEU A 501 -8.82 7.49 15.91
CA LEU A 501 -7.57 8.01 15.38
C LEU A 501 -6.97 7.09 14.32
N LYS A 502 -6.38 7.70 13.27
CA LYS A 502 -5.64 6.99 12.21
C LYS A 502 -4.43 6.21 12.74
N ASP A 503 -3.74 6.75 13.76
CA ASP A 503 -2.59 6.09 14.41
C ASP A 503 -2.70 6.20 15.94
N PRO A 504 -3.43 5.26 16.58
CA PRO A 504 -3.59 5.24 18.03
C PRO A 504 -2.27 4.98 18.78
N LYS A 505 -1.32 4.26 18.18
CA LYS A 505 -0.04 3.93 18.83
C LYS A 505 0.85 5.15 18.96
N ALA A 506 1.00 5.91 17.89
CA ALA A 506 1.76 7.16 17.92
C ALA A 506 1.09 8.20 18.82
N HIS A 507 -0.25 8.27 18.81
CA HIS A 507 -1.00 9.12 19.72
C HIS A 507 -0.71 8.77 21.19
N ALA A 508 -0.85 7.50 21.58
CA ALA A 508 -0.58 7.06 22.95
C ALA A 508 0.86 7.36 23.38
N THR A 509 1.85 7.15 22.49
CA THR A 509 3.24 7.53 22.75
C THR A 509 3.40 9.04 22.97
N GLY A 510 2.74 9.87 22.15
CA GLY A 510 2.77 11.33 22.29
C GLY A 510 2.16 11.81 23.61
N VAL A 511 1.04 11.22 24.03
CA VAL A 511 0.39 11.53 25.32
C VAL A 511 1.31 11.20 26.49
N ILE A 512 1.89 9.99 26.53
CA ILE A 512 2.81 9.60 27.61
C ILE A 512 4.08 10.44 27.61
N SER A 513 4.60 10.80 26.43
CA SER A 513 5.75 11.70 26.31
C SER A 513 5.44 13.10 26.84
N ALA A 514 4.21 13.60 26.67
CA ALA A 514 3.80 14.88 27.23
C ALA A 514 3.71 14.84 28.76
N ILE A 515 3.17 13.76 29.34
CA ILE A 515 3.16 13.55 30.80
C ILE A 515 4.59 13.44 31.35
N TYR A 516 5.47 12.72 30.66
CA TYR A 516 6.89 12.65 31.02
C TYR A 516 7.55 14.04 31.02
N ASN A 517 7.31 14.86 30.00
CA ASN A 517 7.88 16.21 29.94
C ASN A 517 7.25 17.17 30.96
N LEU A 518 5.98 16.98 31.34
CA LEU A 518 5.36 17.70 32.46
C LEU A 518 6.07 17.38 33.77
N GLY A 519 6.30 16.09 34.06
CA GLY A 519 7.04 15.66 35.24
C GLY A 519 8.47 16.20 35.26
N ARG A 520 9.13 16.29 34.10
CA ARG A 520 10.47 16.88 33.99
C ARG A 520 10.46 18.38 34.30
N LEU A 521 9.51 19.11 33.73
CA LEU A 521 9.34 20.54 34.01
C LEU A 521 9.09 20.81 35.50
N GLN A 522 8.25 20.01 36.14
CA GLN A 522 7.99 20.10 37.59
C GLN A 522 9.24 19.77 38.42
N HIS A 523 10.00 18.74 38.02
CA HIS A 523 11.27 18.38 38.65
C HIS A 523 12.26 19.54 38.60
N ASP A 524 12.44 20.15 37.42
CA ASP A 524 13.38 21.25 37.20
C ASP A 524 13.00 22.50 38.01
N GLN A 525 11.71 22.69 38.30
CA GLN A 525 11.21 23.74 39.19
C GLN A 525 11.31 23.39 40.69
N GLY A 526 11.84 22.22 41.04
CA GLY A 526 11.95 21.75 42.42
C GLY A 526 10.65 21.22 43.03
N ARG A 527 9.58 21.07 42.24
CA ARG A 527 8.27 20.54 42.68
C ARG A 527 8.28 19.01 42.64
N TYR A 528 9.16 18.40 43.43
CA TYR A 528 9.47 16.97 43.34
C TYR A 528 8.26 16.07 43.64
N SER A 529 7.42 16.42 44.62
CA SER A 529 6.21 15.65 44.94
C SER A 529 5.22 15.60 43.77
N GLU A 530 4.95 16.73 43.11
CA GLU A 530 4.10 16.78 41.91
C GLU A 530 4.70 16.00 40.74
N ALA A 531 6.03 16.09 40.56
CA ALA A 531 6.74 15.34 39.53
C ALA A 531 6.61 13.83 39.73
N ILE A 532 6.73 13.35 40.98
CA ILE A 532 6.56 11.94 41.35
C ILE A 532 5.16 11.44 40.98
N GLU A 533 4.12 12.18 41.36
CA GLU A 533 2.73 11.84 41.01
C GLU A 533 2.51 11.77 39.50
N THR A 534 3.04 12.75 38.78
CA THR A 534 2.95 12.85 37.31
C THR A 534 3.67 11.68 36.62
N TYR A 535 4.87 11.32 37.07
CA TYR A 535 5.58 10.14 36.53
C TYR A 535 4.86 8.83 36.86
N MET A 536 4.29 8.69 38.06
CA MET A 536 3.47 7.53 38.42
C MET A 536 2.19 7.43 37.58
N GLU A 537 1.58 8.56 37.21
CA GLU A 537 0.49 8.59 36.23
C GLU A 537 0.96 8.09 34.86
N ALA A 538 2.07 8.61 34.34
CA ALA A 538 2.63 8.15 33.06
C ALA A 538 2.89 6.64 33.07
N ILE A 539 3.42 6.08 34.17
CA ILE A 539 3.68 4.64 34.29
C ILE A 539 2.37 3.83 34.25
N ARG A 540 1.32 4.28 34.94
CA ARG A 540 0.00 3.62 34.98
C ARG A 540 -0.70 3.61 33.61
N ARG A 541 -0.57 4.70 32.85
CA ARG A 541 -1.22 4.88 31.54
C ARG A 541 -0.37 4.39 30.36
N ARG A 542 0.89 4.05 30.61
CA ARG A 542 1.87 3.66 29.58
C ARG A 542 1.37 2.45 28.77
N PRO A 543 1.33 2.53 27.43
CA PRO A 543 1.06 1.37 26.62
C PRO A 543 2.26 0.42 26.59
N SER A 544 2.03 -0.88 26.34
CA SER A 544 3.08 -1.90 26.42
C SER A 544 4.30 -1.62 25.53
N HIS A 545 4.10 -0.99 24.36
CA HIS A 545 5.15 -0.65 23.39
C HIS A 545 6.00 0.58 23.76
N TYR A 546 5.60 1.38 24.75
CA TYR A 546 6.37 2.55 25.18
C TYR A 546 7.53 2.12 26.09
N ALA A 547 8.76 2.51 25.76
CA ALA A 547 9.95 2.13 26.51
C ALA A 547 10.04 2.87 27.87
N PRO A 548 10.04 2.18 29.03
CA PRO A 548 9.82 2.84 30.32
C PRO A 548 11.09 3.34 31.03
N GLN A 549 12.29 2.96 30.58
CA GLN A 549 13.55 3.17 31.31
C GLN A 549 13.81 4.63 31.70
N SER A 550 13.54 5.60 30.81
CA SER A 550 13.74 7.02 31.08
C SER A 550 12.72 7.56 32.08
N LEU A 551 11.49 7.03 32.04
CA LEU A 551 10.43 7.37 32.99
C LEU A 551 10.75 6.84 34.39
N TYR A 552 11.22 5.58 34.49
CA TYR A 552 11.68 5.00 35.75
C TYR A 552 12.89 5.74 36.33
N ASN A 553 13.84 6.13 35.47
CA ASN A 553 15.01 6.91 35.91
C ASN A 553 14.60 8.27 36.48
N MET A 554 13.75 9.02 35.77
CA MET A 554 13.32 10.34 36.24
C MET A 554 12.46 10.27 37.51
N LEU A 555 11.63 9.23 37.66
CA LEU A 555 10.90 8.97 38.90
C LEU A 555 11.88 8.70 40.06
N GLY A 556 12.88 7.84 39.84
CA GLY A 556 13.94 7.59 40.82
C GLY A 556 14.72 8.86 41.18
N GLU A 557 15.02 9.70 40.21
CA GLU A 557 15.71 10.98 40.43
C GLU A 557 14.86 11.98 41.23
N SER A 558 13.56 12.10 40.94
CA SER A 558 12.64 12.92 41.74
C SER A 558 12.51 12.40 43.17
N LEU A 559 12.40 11.09 43.38
CA LEU A 559 12.37 10.47 44.72
C LEU A 559 13.68 10.74 45.48
N PHE A 560 14.82 10.63 44.81
CA PHE A 560 16.13 10.91 45.37
C PHE A 560 16.25 12.37 45.85
N LYS A 561 15.78 13.33 45.04
CA LYS A 561 15.73 14.75 45.42
C LYS A 561 14.72 15.02 46.53
N ASN A 562 13.62 14.26 46.58
CA ASN A 562 12.63 14.30 47.66
C ASN A 562 13.05 13.50 48.92
N SER A 563 14.32 13.07 49.01
CA SER A 563 14.90 12.32 50.15
C SER A 563 14.29 10.93 50.40
N GLN A 564 13.54 10.37 49.44
CA GLN A 564 13.00 9.00 49.49
C GLN A 564 13.99 8.00 48.88
N LEU A 565 15.12 7.79 49.56
CA LEU A 565 16.29 7.08 49.01
C LEU A 565 16.02 5.60 48.67
N ALA A 566 15.27 4.89 49.52
CA ALA A 566 15.00 3.46 49.33
C ALA A 566 14.11 3.21 48.09
N GLU A 567 13.07 4.01 47.91
CA GLU A 567 12.20 3.94 46.74
C GLU A 567 12.94 4.37 45.47
N ALA A 568 13.77 5.42 45.55
CA ALA A 568 14.59 5.85 44.43
C ALA A 568 15.50 4.72 43.90
N GLU A 569 16.16 3.99 44.80
CA GLU A 569 17.00 2.84 44.45
C GLU A 569 16.20 1.74 43.74
N GLU A 570 14.98 1.44 44.19
CA GLU A 570 14.12 0.45 43.51
C GLU A 570 13.81 0.87 42.07
N TRP A 571 13.51 2.15 41.86
CA TRP A 571 13.20 2.68 40.53
C TRP A 571 14.41 2.75 39.60
N PHE A 572 15.60 3.06 40.11
CA PHE A 572 16.83 2.94 39.32
C PHE A 572 17.11 1.49 38.90
N LYS A 573 16.92 0.52 39.81
CA LYS A 573 17.02 -0.90 39.47
C LYS A 573 16.00 -1.31 38.41
N LYS A 574 14.74 -0.84 38.50
CA LYS A 574 13.72 -1.08 37.48
C LYS A 574 14.10 -0.45 36.13
N SER A 575 14.70 0.73 36.12
CA SER A 575 15.22 1.37 34.90
C SER A 575 16.27 0.50 34.21
N LEU A 576 17.26 0.02 34.96
CA LEU A 576 18.33 -0.85 34.45
C LEU A 576 17.85 -2.26 34.12
N ALA A 577 16.84 -2.78 34.80
CA ALA A 577 16.20 -4.04 34.44
C ALA A 577 15.44 -3.93 33.10
N ALA A 578 14.81 -2.78 32.84
CA ALA A 578 14.14 -2.52 31.56
C ALA A 578 15.13 -2.27 30.42
N LYS A 579 16.25 -1.60 30.70
CA LYS A 579 17.32 -1.33 29.74
C LYS A 579 18.70 -1.31 30.43
N PRO A 580 19.46 -2.42 30.37
CA PRO A 580 20.75 -2.54 31.07
C PRO A 580 21.85 -1.57 30.61
N ASP A 581 21.79 -1.12 29.36
CA ASP A 581 22.70 -0.15 28.73
C ASP A 581 22.22 1.31 28.87
N HIS A 582 21.25 1.59 29.76
CA HIS A 582 20.73 2.94 29.97
C HIS A 582 21.70 3.81 30.79
N VAL A 583 22.64 4.47 30.11
CA VAL A 583 23.69 5.31 30.71
C VAL A 583 23.18 6.32 31.76
N PRO A 584 22.10 7.11 31.52
CA PRO A 584 21.58 8.02 32.53
C PRO A 584 21.22 7.34 33.85
N ALA A 585 20.69 6.11 33.82
CA ALA A 585 20.34 5.37 35.03
C ALA A 585 21.56 4.85 35.80
N HIS A 586 22.65 4.48 35.12
CA HIS A 586 23.92 4.16 35.80
C HIS A 586 24.45 5.40 36.54
N LEU A 587 24.43 6.57 35.89
CA LEU A 587 24.94 7.82 36.47
C LEU A 587 24.10 8.29 37.67
N THR A 588 22.78 8.31 37.57
CA THR A 588 21.90 8.72 38.67
C THR A 588 21.93 7.73 39.83
N TYR A 589 22.02 6.42 39.55
CA TYR A 589 22.12 5.40 40.58
C TYR A 589 23.47 5.43 41.30
N ALA A 590 24.57 5.67 40.56
CA ALA A 590 25.90 5.89 41.14
C ALA A 590 25.91 7.06 42.13
N LYS A 591 25.26 8.19 41.77
CA LYS A 591 25.11 9.35 42.66
C LYS A 591 24.36 8.99 43.95
N LEU A 592 23.31 8.18 43.87
CA LEU A 592 22.58 7.70 45.05
C LEU A 592 23.47 6.80 45.92
N MET A 593 24.21 5.88 45.32
CA MET A 593 25.16 5.01 46.03
C MET A 593 26.25 5.81 46.74
N ALA A 594 26.82 6.82 46.07
CA ALA A 594 27.82 7.71 46.66
C ALA A 594 27.26 8.42 47.90
N LYS A 595 26.04 8.98 47.81
CA LYS A 595 25.37 9.67 48.92
C LYS A 595 24.98 8.74 50.08
N THR A 596 24.84 7.44 49.82
CA THR A 596 24.53 6.42 50.83
C THR A 596 25.79 5.70 51.35
N ASN A 597 26.98 6.29 51.17
CA ASN A 597 28.28 5.75 51.59
C ASN A 597 28.66 4.40 50.96
N ARG A 598 28.08 4.06 49.81
CA ARG A 598 28.40 2.85 49.03
C ARG A 598 29.39 3.17 47.91
N ALA A 599 30.54 3.72 48.29
CA ALA A 599 31.51 4.28 47.34
C ALA A 599 32.02 3.26 46.29
N ALA A 600 32.33 2.03 46.70
CA ALA A 600 32.82 0.99 45.79
C ALA A 600 31.79 0.61 44.71
N GLU A 601 30.51 0.56 45.08
CA GLU A 601 29.43 0.27 44.13
C GLU A 601 29.15 1.47 43.21
N ALA A 602 29.24 2.70 43.75
CA ALA A 602 29.14 3.92 42.95
C ALA A 602 30.23 3.97 41.88
N GLU A 603 31.48 3.68 42.24
CA GLU A 603 32.63 3.61 41.32
C GLU A 603 32.36 2.63 40.18
N LEU A 604 31.86 1.43 40.48
CA LEU A 604 31.53 0.42 39.47
C LEU A 604 30.45 0.90 38.50
N MET A 605 29.43 1.61 38.99
CA MET A 605 28.37 2.16 38.15
C MET A 605 28.88 3.29 37.24
N TYR A 606 29.76 4.16 37.74
CA TYR A 606 30.40 5.19 36.90
C TYR A 606 31.33 4.59 35.84
N GLN A 607 32.13 3.58 36.20
CA GLN A 607 32.95 2.83 35.25
C GLN A 607 32.06 2.16 34.20
N LYS A 608 30.92 1.59 34.61
CA LYS A 608 29.97 0.99 33.67
C LYS A 608 29.38 2.01 32.70
N ALA A 609 29.02 3.20 33.18
CA ALA A 609 28.58 4.29 32.33
C ALA A 609 29.66 4.70 31.31
N MET A 610 30.93 4.73 31.73
CA MET A 610 32.08 5.04 30.86
C MET A 610 32.36 3.94 29.83
N GLU A 611 32.21 2.67 30.19
CA GLU A 611 32.32 1.55 29.25
C GLU A 611 31.24 1.60 28.16
N LEU A 612 30.02 1.98 28.53
CA LEU A 612 28.88 2.05 27.62
C LEU A 612 28.97 3.25 26.66
N ASP A 613 29.49 4.38 27.13
CA ASP A 613 29.62 5.59 26.32
C ASP A 613 30.85 6.43 26.72
N SER A 614 32.01 6.01 26.19
CA SER A 614 33.31 6.63 26.48
C SER A 614 33.55 7.97 25.78
N ASN A 615 32.68 8.38 24.86
CA ASN A 615 32.76 9.68 24.19
C ASN A 615 31.72 10.68 24.69
N SER A 616 31.04 10.37 25.79
CA SER A 616 30.05 11.25 26.40
C SER A 616 30.69 12.27 27.34
N ALA A 617 30.56 13.56 27.01
CA ALA A 617 30.92 14.64 27.91
C ALA A 617 30.18 14.56 29.25
N THR A 618 28.90 14.16 29.23
CA THR A 618 28.05 14.04 30.44
C THR A 618 28.54 12.96 31.40
N VAL A 619 29.01 11.83 30.88
CA VAL A 619 29.59 10.75 31.70
C VAL A 619 30.85 11.25 32.41
N HIS A 620 31.75 11.90 31.67
CA HIS A 620 32.98 12.49 32.21
C HIS A 620 32.70 13.55 33.28
N GLN A 621 31.70 14.42 33.06
CA GLN A 621 31.30 15.42 34.05
C GLN A 621 30.80 14.79 35.35
N HIS A 622 29.90 13.81 35.26
CA HIS A 622 29.32 13.20 36.45
C HIS A 622 30.33 12.35 37.22
N TYR A 623 31.21 11.63 36.52
CA TYR A 623 32.24 10.85 37.17
C TYR A 623 33.35 11.74 37.74
N GLY A 624 33.78 12.77 37.02
CA GLY A 624 34.74 13.77 37.50
C GLY A 624 34.23 14.52 38.73
N GLN A 625 32.94 14.88 38.77
CA GLN A 625 32.31 15.47 39.96
C GLN A 625 32.39 14.53 41.16
N TYR A 626 32.08 13.23 40.96
CA TYR A 626 32.21 12.23 42.03
C TYR A 626 33.67 12.07 42.51
N MET A 627 34.65 12.09 41.61
CA MET A 627 36.07 12.07 41.97
C MET A 627 36.48 13.30 42.79
N ALA A 628 35.99 14.48 42.43
CA ALA A 628 36.25 15.71 43.18
C ALA A 628 35.67 15.64 44.61
N GLU A 629 34.45 15.14 44.76
CA GLU A 629 33.77 14.96 46.04
C GLU A 629 34.44 13.91 46.94
N THR A 630 35.10 12.92 46.35
CA THR A 630 35.87 11.88 47.07
C THR A 630 37.33 12.27 47.32
N GLY A 631 37.74 13.48 46.94
CA GLY A 631 39.09 14.03 47.17
C GLY A 631 40.13 13.69 46.10
N ARG A 632 39.76 12.96 45.04
CA ARG A 632 40.61 12.61 43.89
C ARG A 632 40.71 13.77 42.89
N SER A 633 41.27 14.88 43.36
CA SER A 633 41.20 16.17 42.66
C SER A 633 41.93 16.20 41.31
N GLU A 634 43.07 15.50 41.18
CA GLU A 634 43.80 15.40 39.90
C GLU A 634 43.01 14.63 38.83
N GLU A 635 42.51 13.44 39.17
CA GLU A 635 41.70 12.63 38.24
C GLU A 635 40.40 13.34 37.87
N ALA A 636 39.78 14.05 38.83
CA ALA A 636 38.61 14.87 38.57
C ALA A 636 38.88 15.97 37.54
N ALA A 637 40.05 16.62 37.62
CA ALA A 637 40.45 17.65 36.67
C ALA A 637 40.64 17.08 35.26
N ASP A 638 41.28 15.92 35.13
CA ASP A 638 41.46 15.23 33.84
C ASP A 638 40.11 14.84 33.22
N MET A 639 39.18 14.30 34.02
CA MET A 639 37.82 13.99 33.57
C MET A 639 37.07 15.24 33.11
N MET A 640 37.16 16.35 33.85
CA MET A 640 36.45 17.57 33.53
C MET A 640 37.03 18.26 32.28
N VAL A 641 38.35 18.22 32.10
CA VAL A 641 39.02 18.65 30.85
C VAL A 641 38.55 17.79 29.69
N LYS A 642 38.50 16.46 29.87
CA LYS A 642 38.02 15.57 28.82
C LYS A 642 36.57 15.83 28.43
N ALA A 643 35.72 16.19 29.40
CA ALA A 643 34.36 16.62 29.13
C ALA A 643 34.30 17.90 28.26
N VAL A 644 35.20 18.86 28.47
CA VAL A 644 35.31 20.06 27.62
C VAL A 644 35.75 19.69 26.20
N GLU A 645 36.71 18.76 26.04
CA GLU A 645 37.18 18.32 24.72
C GLU A 645 36.11 17.60 23.90
N LEU A 646 35.26 16.81 24.56
CA LEU A 646 34.20 16.02 23.92
C LEU A 646 32.91 16.83 23.70
N GLY A 647 32.68 17.85 24.52
CA GLY A 647 31.47 18.67 24.50
C GLY A 647 31.59 19.91 23.60
N SER A 648 30.46 20.62 23.45
CA SER A 648 30.53 22.00 22.97
C SER A 648 31.14 22.89 24.06
N PRO A 649 31.95 23.91 23.71
CA PRO A 649 32.60 24.81 24.66
C PRO A 649 31.58 25.78 25.28
N GLU A 650 30.74 25.23 26.15
CA GLU A 650 29.76 25.98 26.93
C GLU A 650 30.40 26.55 28.19
N PHE A 651 29.90 27.71 28.62
CA PHE A 651 30.43 28.41 29.78
C PHE A 651 30.53 27.53 31.03
N GLU A 652 29.48 26.78 31.38
CA GLU A 652 29.47 25.98 32.61
C GLU A 652 30.46 24.82 32.59
N THR A 653 30.60 24.15 31.45
CA THR A 653 31.54 23.03 31.29
C THR A 653 32.99 23.51 31.46
N ILE A 654 33.33 24.64 30.82
CA ILE A 654 34.66 25.27 30.92
C ILE A 654 34.90 25.81 32.34
N PHE A 655 33.91 26.46 32.94
CA PHE A 655 34.02 27.01 34.28
C PHE A 655 34.20 25.91 35.35
N ASN A 656 33.49 24.78 35.20
CA ASN A 656 33.65 23.62 36.07
C ASN A 656 35.02 22.95 35.90
N ALA A 657 35.53 22.84 34.67
CA ALA A 657 36.89 22.36 34.43
C ALA A 657 37.94 23.28 35.08
N ALA A 658 37.77 24.61 34.97
CA ALA A 658 38.64 25.56 35.64
C ALA A 658 38.62 25.40 37.18
N ASN A 659 37.43 25.19 37.76
CA ASN A 659 37.27 24.92 39.19
C ASN A 659 37.98 23.63 39.61
N ALA A 660 37.83 22.54 38.84
CA ALA A 660 38.48 21.26 39.10
C ALA A 660 40.02 21.36 39.01
N LEU A 661 40.54 22.00 37.96
CA LEU A 661 41.98 22.27 37.79
C LEU A 661 42.54 23.10 38.93
N ARG A 662 41.79 24.12 39.39
CA ARG A 662 42.19 24.93 40.54
C ARG A 662 42.27 24.10 41.81
N GLN A 663 41.29 23.22 42.04
CA GLN A 663 41.26 22.33 43.21
C GLN A 663 42.38 21.28 43.18
N ALA A 664 42.76 20.82 41.99
CA ALA A 664 43.92 19.95 41.77
C ALA A 664 45.27 20.65 41.99
N GLY A 665 45.32 21.98 42.07
CA GLY A 665 46.56 22.74 42.16
C GLY A 665 47.22 23.05 40.81
N ARG A 666 46.59 22.70 39.69
CA ARG A 666 47.05 22.99 38.32
C ARG A 666 46.72 24.43 37.92
N HIS A 667 47.34 25.38 38.63
CA HIS A 667 46.96 26.79 38.58
C HIS A 667 47.18 27.46 37.21
N GLU A 668 48.20 27.06 36.45
CA GLU A 668 48.44 27.58 35.10
C GLU A 668 47.35 27.15 34.11
N ASP A 669 46.89 25.90 34.20
CA ASP A 669 45.80 25.40 33.35
C ASP A 669 44.46 26.01 33.76
N ALA A 670 44.19 26.10 35.07
CA ALA A 670 42.99 26.77 35.58
C ALA A 670 42.87 28.21 35.07
N GLU A 671 43.98 28.95 35.00
CA GLU A 671 44.01 30.30 34.41
C GLU A 671 43.52 30.31 32.96
N LYS A 672 43.98 29.37 32.12
CA LYS A 672 43.56 29.28 30.71
C LYS A 672 42.05 29.10 30.59
N TYR A 673 41.48 28.16 31.35
CA TYR A 673 40.04 27.88 31.30
C TYR A 673 39.19 29.01 31.91
N TYR A 674 39.64 29.67 32.99
CA TYR A 674 38.92 30.86 33.49
C TYR A 674 38.98 32.04 32.51
N LYS A 675 40.10 32.23 31.79
CA LYS A 675 40.18 33.21 30.69
C LYS A 675 39.18 32.88 29.58
N GLN A 676 39.05 31.61 29.18
CA GLN A 676 38.03 31.18 28.22
C GLN A 676 36.61 31.40 28.75
N ALA A 677 36.32 31.07 30.00
CA ALA A 677 35.01 31.27 30.62
C ALA A 677 34.58 32.76 30.57
N THR A 678 35.49 33.67 30.93
CA THR A 678 35.22 35.12 30.89
C THR A 678 35.08 35.67 29.48
N GLN A 679 35.67 35.03 28.46
CA GLN A 679 35.44 35.38 27.04
C GLN A 679 34.08 34.91 26.55
N LEU A 680 33.62 33.73 26.99
CA LEU A 680 32.31 33.17 26.62
C LEU A 680 31.15 33.94 27.25
N LYS A 681 31.28 34.32 28.52
CA LYS A 681 30.30 35.16 29.22
C LYS A 681 30.98 36.28 30.01
N PRO A 682 31.27 37.43 29.36
CA PRO A 682 31.93 38.57 29.99
C PRO A 682 31.14 39.21 31.16
N GLU A 683 29.84 38.95 31.25
CA GLU A 683 28.91 39.49 32.24
C GLU A 683 28.84 38.69 33.54
N VAL A 684 29.47 37.51 33.62
CA VAL A 684 29.41 36.66 34.81
C VAL A 684 30.46 37.07 35.84
N ALA A 685 30.03 37.74 36.92
CA ALA A 685 30.91 38.25 37.98
C ALA A 685 31.79 37.17 38.63
N SER A 686 31.24 35.97 38.87
CA SER A 686 31.98 34.86 39.50
C SER A 686 33.14 34.34 38.64
N ALA A 687 33.03 34.43 37.31
CA ALA A 687 34.09 34.06 36.38
C ALA A 687 35.29 35.02 36.51
N HIS A 688 35.02 36.33 36.56
CA HIS A 688 36.05 37.34 36.78
C HIS A 688 36.66 37.26 38.18
N MET A 689 35.85 36.99 39.21
CA MET A 689 36.35 36.79 40.57
C MET A 689 37.33 35.62 40.64
N ASN A 690 36.95 34.46 40.08
CA ASN A 690 37.78 33.27 40.11
C ASN A 690 39.03 33.40 39.21
N LEU A 691 38.92 34.10 38.09
CA LEU A 691 40.07 34.48 37.27
C LEU A 691 41.03 35.39 38.04
N GLY A 692 40.52 36.41 38.74
CA GLY A 692 41.34 37.26 39.61
C GLY A 692 42.03 36.46 40.72
N ALA A 693 41.32 35.50 41.32
CA ALA A 693 41.88 34.61 42.34
C ALA A 693 43.02 33.73 41.82
N ILE A 694 42.87 33.13 40.64
CA ILE A 694 43.94 32.28 40.09
C ILE A 694 45.12 33.11 39.61
N LEU A 695 44.89 34.29 39.03
CA LEU A 695 45.95 35.21 38.62
C LEU A 695 46.75 35.73 39.84
N HIS A 696 46.06 35.99 40.95
CA HIS A 696 46.69 36.35 42.22
C HIS A 696 47.59 35.21 42.73
N LEU A 697 47.12 33.96 42.69
CA LEU A 697 47.93 32.78 43.06
C LEU A 697 49.14 32.59 42.13
N ASN A 698 48.98 32.86 40.83
CA ASN A 698 50.05 32.78 39.83
C ASN A 698 51.02 33.98 39.85
N GLY A 699 50.86 34.93 40.78
CA GLY A 699 51.73 36.11 40.89
C GLY A 699 51.48 37.21 39.85
N LYS A 700 50.45 37.08 39.02
CA LYS A 700 50.06 38.06 37.98
C LYS A 700 49.19 39.16 38.58
N TYR A 701 49.77 39.93 39.49
CA TYR A 701 49.02 40.82 40.38
C TYR A 701 48.25 41.94 39.66
N VAL A 702 48.81 42.52 38.58
CA VAL A 702 48.15 43.59 37.83
C VAL A 702 46.92 43.06 37.06
N GLU A 703 47.06 41.90 36.42
CA GLU A 703 45.93 41.22 35.76
C GLU A 703 44.86 40.82 36.79
N ALA A 704 45.28 40.29 37.95
CA ALA A 704 44.38 39.91 39.03
C ALA A 704 43.54 41.10 39.55
N GLU A 705 44.17 42.27 39.74
CA GLU A 705 43.46 43.49 40.14
C GLU A 705 42.41 43.89 39.10
N THR A 706 42.77 43.83 37.82
CA THR A 706 41.85 44.14 36.71
C THR A 706 40.64 43.21 36.72
N SER A 707 40.84 41.89 36.88
CA SER A 707 39.74 40.93 36.97
C SER A 707 38.87 41.11 38.21
N TYR A 708 39.45 41.42 39.37
CA TYR A 708 38.65 41.71 40.57
C TYR A 708 37.83 43.00 40.44
N LEU A 709 38.40 44.06 39.87
CA LEU A 709 37.66 45.29 39.60
C LEU A 709 36.50 45.01 38.64
N ARG A 710 36.72 44.23 37.57
CA ARG A 710 35.65 43.83 36.67
C ARG A 710 34.56 43.01 37.35
N ALA A 711 34.92 42.10 38.25
CA ALA A 711 33.96 41.34 39.05
C ALA A 711 33.13 42.27 39.96
N LEU A 712 33.73 43.30 40.57
CA LEU A 712 33.04 44.29 41.40
C LEU A 712 32.21 45.28 40.59
N GLU A 713 32.59 45.60 39.36
CA GLU A 713 31.71 46.37 38.44
C GLU A 713 30.42 45.62 38.16
N LEU A 714 30.50 44.30 37.95
CA LEU A 714 29.36 43.43 37.69
C LEU A 714 28.56 43.13 38.96
N LYS A 715 29.23 43.03 40.11
CA LYS A 715 28.62 42.78 41.42
C LYS A 715 29.32 43.59 42.53
N PRO A 716 28.90 44.85 42.77
CA PRO A 716 29.56 45.76 43.70
C PRO A 716 29.60 45.27 45.15
N ASP A 717 28.58 44.53 45.57
CA ASP A 717 28.40 44.08 46.96
C ASP A 717 29.11 42.75 47.28
N ASP A 718 29.98 42.24 46.39
CA ASP A 718 30.70 41.00 46.62
C ASP A 718 31.86 41.17 47.62
N THR A 719 31.55 40.90 48.89
CA THR A 719 32.48 41.02 50.02
C THR A 719 33.73 40.15 49.86
N MET A 720 33.62 38.97 49.25
CA MET A 720 34.77 38.08 49.03
C MET A 720 35.75 38.69 48.03
N THR A 721 35.23 39.22 46.92
CA THR A 721 36.06 39.92 45.91
C THR A 721 36.72 41.16 46.50
N MET A 722 36.00 41.99 47.26
CA MET A 722 36.56 43.16 47.93
C MET A 722 37.71 42.80 48.88
N GLN A 723 37.55 41.74 49.68
CA GLN A 723 38.59 41.25 50.58
C GLN A 723 39.82 40.75 49.82
N ASN A 724 39.61 40.00 48.74
CA ASN A 724 40.69 39.49 47.89
C ASN A 724 41.47 40.63 47.22
N LEU A 725 40.78 41.64 46.69
CA LEU A 725 41.39 42.84 46.12
C LEU A 725 42.19 43.63 47.17
N LYS A 726 41.67 43.78 48.39
CA LYS A 726 42.39 44.44 49.50
C LYS A 726 43.68 43.71 49.86
N LYS A 727 43.66 42.38 49.92
CA LYS A 727 44.85 41.55 50.16
C LYS A 727 45.88 41.75 49.05
N LEU A 728 45.45 41.71 47.79
CA LEU A 728 46.29 41.94 46.61
C LEU A 728 46.96 43.32 46.65
N ARG A 729 46.20 44.39 46.90
CA ARG A 729 46.73 45.76 47.00
C ARG A 729 47.75 45.94 48.13
N THR A 730 47.57 45.21 49.23
CA THR A 730 48.54 45.23 50.33
C THR A 730 49.89 44.64 49.90
N ILE A 731 49.87 43.61 49.05
CA ILE A 731 51.09 43.00 48.48
C ILE A 731 51.75 43.96 47.48
N LEU A 732 50.97 44.54 46.56
CA LEU A 732 51.47 45.53 45.58
C LEU A 732 52.09 46.76 46.25
N ASN A 733 51.48 47.27 47.32
CA ASN A 733 52.01 48.38 48.11
C ASN A 733 53.31 48.03 48.87
N LYS A 734 53.50 46.76 49.24
CA LYS A 734 54.77 46.30 49.84
C LYS A 734 55.86 46.12 48.79
N GLN A 735 55.51 45.68 47.58
CA GLN A 735 56.46 45.50 46.47
C GLN A 735 56.92 46.83 45.87
N SER A 736 56.04 47.82 45.78
CA SER A 736 56.40 49.17 45.30
C SER A 736 57.23 50.00 46.28
N ARG A 737 57.33 49.56 47.55
CA ARG A 737 58.16 50.19 48.60
C ARG A 737 59.50 49.49 48.81
N ARG A 738 59.75 48.39 48.11
CA ARG A 738 61.06 47.72 48.01
C ARG A 738 61.69 48.10 46.69
#